data_AF-A0A4Z0J946-F1
#
_entry.id   AF-A0A4Z0J946-F1
#
_cell.length_a   1.000
_cell.length_b   1.000
_cell.length_c   1.000
_cell.angle_alpha   90.00
_cell.angle_beta   90.00
_cell.angle_gamma   90.00
#
_symmetry.space_group_name_H-M   'P 1'
#
loop_
_entity.id
_entity.type
_entity.pdbx_description
1 polymer ?
#
loop_
_entity_poly.entity_id
_entity_poly.type
_entity_poly.pdbx_seq_one_letter_code
_entity_poly.pdbx_strand_id
1 'polypeptide(L)'
;MTKTKTTPMMEQYQKIKDQYPDAFLFYRLGDFYEMFNEDAVKGSQLLELTLTTRSHSAKNPIPMCGVPHKAVQNYIDILVDQGYKVAICEQMEDPKLAKGMVKREVIQLVTPGTQTDTGAAGAKRNNYLTALTMSTKSHYGLAYTDLSTGELKAAEITGDDPVINELMSLQTKEVVVDTTIAADLQDRMKQLGMMISNQPDIQASAEVSYVEQDLTSDLLQQVVGVLVTYVTVTQKRSLAHLQRAVAYQPQAFLKLDHSSQSNLEITQNLRTKKKSGTLLWLLDQTKTAMGGRLLKQWLDRPLIDRQQIETRQAKVGALLDHYFERNNLQEELVKVYDLERLAGRVAFGSVNGRDLIQLQTSLEQVPQIQHTIEELGEPVFDDTLAGLDPVDDVADAIREAIVPEPPISVSDGGVIRDGFNAQLDEYRDAMRNGKTWLAEMEAHEREVTGINNLKIGYNHVFGYYIEVTKVNLDKLPADRYERKQTLANAERFSTPELKEKERLILEAEEKSVALEYKLFVDLREQVKSAITRLQKLAATIAALDVFQSFAVVSEDYHFVKPTLVSGHSLKIVQGRHPVVEKVLGRQSYVPNDVTMDTDTNILLITGPNMSGKSTYMRQLALTVIMAQMGCFVPAESASMPVFDQIFTRIGAADDLISGQSTFMVEMQEANRALSQATANSLILFDEIGRGTATYDGMALAQAIIEFVHNRVHAKTLFSTHYHELTALDQSLKQLRNVHVGAVERDGDLVFLHQMQPGPADKSYGIHVAKLAGMPAKLLDRAEVILEQLEQTAEDQPAVAPETAQTAAEAPTQPVETPTPAAADSGSSAATAPVEPAKTETPAAPVVTDQQLSLFTDEPELNPAQAKVLSQISDLNLMGMTPMAVMNQVYQWQQKLAKK
;
A
#
# COMPACT_ATOMS: atom_id res chain seq x y z
N MET A 1 2.43 -35.17 -44.51
CA MET A 1 2.68 -34.85 -43.09
C MET A 1 1.36 -34.98 -42.35
N THR A 2 1.21 -36.02 -41.52
CA THR A 2 0.00 -36.28 -40.74
C THR A 2 -0.12 -35.24 -39.64
N LYS A 3 -1.12 -34.34 -39.71
CA LYS A 3 -1.46 -33.41 -38.63
C LYS A 3 -1.71 -34.21 -37.35
N THR A 4 -0.89 -33.99 -36.34
CA THR A 4 -1.12 -34.53 -34.99
C THR A 4 -2.50 -34.06 -34.54
N LYS A 5 -3.46 -34.97 -34.34
CA LYS A 5 -4.78 -34.62 -33.83
C LYS A 5 -4.62 -34.14 -32.39
N THR A 6 -4.73 -32.82 -32.20
CA THR A 6 -4.84 -32.18 -30.88
C THR A 6 -6.04 -32.79 -30.15
N THR A 7 -5.91 -33.05 -28.86
CA THR A 7 -7.05 -33.59 -28.10
C THR A 7 -8.14 -32.51 -28.02
N PRO A 8 -9.43 -32.88 -27.95
CA PRO A 8 -10.52 -31.89 -27.84
C PRO A 8 -10.33 -30.90 -26.69
N MET A 9 -9.68 -31.32 -25.59
CA MET A 9 -9.39 -30.45 -24.46
C MET A 9 -8.32 -29.42 -24.79
N MET A 10 -7.25 -29.83 -25.48
CA MET A 10 -6.19 -28.91 -25.87
C MET A 10 -6.68 -27.94 -26.97
N GLU A 11 -7.63 -28.36 -27.81
CA GLU A 11 -8.31 -27.45 -28.74
C GLU A 11 -9.15 -26.41 -27.99
N GLN A 12 -9.92 -26.83 -26.96
CA GLN A 12 -10.67 -25.90 -26.10
C GLN A 12 -9.74 -24.96 -25.33
N TYR A 13 -8.65 -25.48 -24.76
CA TYR A 13 -7.64 -24.69 -24.05
C TYR A 13 -7.02 -23.64 -24.98
N GLN A 14 -6.54 -24.04 -26.16
CA GLN A 14 -5.88 -23.12 -27.09
C GLN A 14 -6.86 -22.03 -27.56
N LYS A 15 -8.10 -22.39 -27.88
CA LYS A 15 -9.14 -21.42 -28.26
C LYS A 15 -9.39 -20.36 -27.17
N ILE A 16 -9.31 -20.75 -25.90
CA ILE A 16 -9.45 -19.82 -24.78
C ILE A 16 -8.16 -19.00 -24.61
N LYS A 17 -6.99 -19.63 -24.68
CA LYS A 17 -5.69 -18.97 -24.56
C LYS A 17 -5.47 -17.92 -25.66
N ASP A 18 -5.92 -18.18 -26.88
CA ASP A 18 -5.82 -17.23 -28.00
C ASP A 18 -6.60 -15.93 -27.76
N GLN A 19 -7.60 -15.93 -26.87
CA GLN A 19 -8.32 -14.72 -26.44
C GLN A 19 -7.56 -13.92 -25.37
N TYR A 20 -6.58 -14.54 -24.70
CA TYR A 20 -5.81 -13.96 -23.60
C TYR A 20 -4.31 -14.24 -23.78
N PRO A 21 -3.69 -13.77 -24.88
CA PRO A 21 -2.30 -14.10 -25.20
C PRO A 21 -1.28 -13.56 -24.19
N ASP A 22 -1.60 -12.45 -23.52
CA ASP A 22 -0.77 -11.73 -22.55
C ASP A 22 -1.02 -12.13 -21.09
N ALA A 23 -1.90 -13.10 -20.82
CA ALA A 23 -2.26 -13.54 -19.47
C ALA A 23 -2.00 -15.03 -19.25
N PHE A 24 -1.57 -15.42 -18.05
CA PHE A 24 -1.54 -16.83 -17.65
C PHE A 24 -2.95 -17.41 -17.63
N LEU A 25 -3.17 -18.54 -18.30
CA LEU A 25 -4.48 -19.21 -18.29
C LEU A 25 -4.52 -20.30 -17.21
N PHE A 26 -5.20 -20.01 -16.11
CA PHE A 26 -5.48 -20.98 -15.04
C PHE A 26 -6.72 -21.79 -15.44
N TYR A 27 -6.51 -23.00 -15.95
CA TYR A 27 -7.56 -23.81 -16.56
C TYR A 27 -8.05 -24.90 -15.60
N ARG A 28 -9.33 -24.84 -15.19
CA ARG A 28 -9.92 -25.75 -14.20
C ARG A 28 -10.07 -27.19 -14.70
N LEU A 29 -9.30 -28.10 -14.09
CA LEU A 29 -9.35 -29.54 -14.32
C LEU A 29 -9.50 -30.30 -13.00
N GLY A 30 -10.71 -30.82 -12.74
CA GLY A 30 -11.02 -31.48 -11.48
C GLY A 30 -10.78 -30.55 -10.30
N ASP A 31 -9.92 -30.97 -9.36
CA ASP A 31 -9.56 -30.20 -8.17
C ASP A 31 -8.34 -29.29 -8.32
N PHE A 32 -7.82 -29.14 -9.54
CA PHE A 32 -6.67 -28.30 -9.84
C PHE A 32 -6.99 -27.21 -10.86
N TYR A 33 -6.19 -26.14 -10.85
CA TYR A 33 -5.98 -25.29 -12.02
C TYR A 33 -4.65 -25.68 -12.66
N GLU A 34 -4.69 -26.00 -13.94
CA GLU A 34 -3.51 -26.39 -14.70
C GLU A 34 -3.17 -25.32 -15.74
N MET A 35 -1.87 -25.15 -15.98
CA MET A 35 -1.29 -24.34 -17.04
C MET A 35 -0.56 -25.27 -18.01
N PHE A 36 -0.54 -24.91 -19.30
CA PHE A 36 0.12 -25.71 -20.35
C PHE A 36 1.09 -24.89 -21.20
N ASN A 37 2.02 -25.57 -21.88
CA ASN A 37 2.99 -24.97 -22.81
C ASN A 37 3.86 -23.89 -22.15
N GLU A 38 3.96 -22.69 -22.75
CA GLU A 38 4.78 -21.59 -22.24
C GLU A 38 4.32 -21.11 -20.85
N ASP A 39 3.01 -21.08 -20.61
CA ASP A 39 2.44 -20.73 -19.31
C ASP A 39 2.89 -21.72 -18.24
N ALA A 40 2.99 -23.02 -18.57
CA ALA A 40 3.48 -24.03 -17.63
C ALA A 40 4.97 -23.83 -17.30
N VAL A 41 5.79 -23.56 -18.31
CA VAL A 41 7.24 -23.35 -18.14
C VAL A 41 7.49 -22.11 -17.28
N LYS A 42 6.93 -20.95 -17.67
CA LYS A 42 7.08 -19.70 -16.92
C LYS A 42 6.45 -19.80 -15.53
N GLY A 43 5.24 -20.34 -15.44
CA GLY A 43 4.52 -20.50 -14.18
C GLY A 43 5.26 -21.40 -13.19
N SER A 44 5.88 -22.49 -13.67
CA SER A 44 6.68 -23.37 -12.81
C SER A 44 7.90 -22.67 -12.22
N GLN A 45 8.55 -21.78 -12.97
CA GLN A 45 9.70 -21.02 -12.52
C GLN A 45 9.32 -19.91 -11.53
N LEU A 46 8.27 -19.15 -11.85
CA LEU A 46 7.85 -18.00 -11.04
C LEU A 46 7.15 -18.41 -9.73
N LEU A 47 6.42 -19.53 -9.75
CA LEU A 47 5.66 -20.03 -8.60
C LEU A 47 6.35 -21.19 -7.87
N GLU A 48 7.57 -21.55 -8.28
CA GLU A 48 8.34 -22.68 -7.75
C GLU A 48 7.55 -24.01 -7.78
N LEU A 49 6.75 -24.23 -8.84
CA LEU A 49 5.96 -25.44 -9.00
C LEU A 49 6.74 -26.52 -9.74
N THR A 50 6.38 -27.78 -9.49
CA THR A 50 6.96 -28.89 -10.27
C THR A 50 6.46 -28.83 -11.71
N LEU A 51 7.37 -28.65 -12.67
CA LEU A 51 7.08 -28.79 -14.09
C LEU A 51 7.00 -30.27 -14.46
N THR A 52 5.84 -30.68 -14.96
CA THR A 52 5.56 -32.04 -15.43
C THR A 52 5.19 -32.03 -16.91
N THR A 53 4.90 -33.20 -17.48
CA THR A 53 4.39 -33.27 -18.85
C THR A 53 3.17 -34.17 -18.93
N ARG A 54 2.22 -33.78 -19.77
CA ARG A 54 1.07 -34.60 -20.09
C ARG A 54 1.38 -35.49 -21.29
N SER A 55 0.95 -36.75 -21.22
CA SER A 55 1.19 -37.77 -22.25
C SER A 55 2.68 -38.06 -22.48
N HIS A 56 3.39 -38.51 -21.44
CA HIS A 56 4.83 -38.84 -21.45
C HIS A 56 5.28 -39.73 -22.63
N SER A 57 4.37 -40.53 -23.22
CA SER A 57 4.64 -41.45 -24.33
C SER A 57 4.36 -40.86 -25.72
N ALA A 58 3.91 -39.60 -25.82
CA ALA A 58 3.61 -38.94 -27.10
C ALA A 58 4.88 -38.35 -27.74
N LYS A 59 4.90 -38.27 -29.08
CA LYS A 59 6.05 -37.75 -29.85
C LYS A 59 6.40 -36.29 -29.51
N ASN A 60 5.40 -35.51 -29.07
CA ASN A 60 5.54 -34.15 -28.53
C ASN A 60 4.78 -34.07 -27.19
N PRO A 61 5.46 -34.25 -26.04
CA PRO A 61 4.83 -34.10 -24.73
C PRO A 61 4.49 -32.63 -24.45
N ILE A 62 3.37 -32.40 -23.77
CA ILE A 62 2.88 -31.04 -23.47
C ILE A 62 3.36 -30.66 -22.05
N PRO A 63 4.16 -29.59 -21.89
CA PRO A 63 4.55 -29.09 -20.56
C PRO A 63 3.31 -28.69 -19.75
N MET A 64 3.31 -29.03 -18.46
CA MET A 64 2.18 -28.83 -17.56
C MET A 64 2.65 -28.57 -16.13
N CYS A 65 2.05 -27.60 -15.47
CA CYS A 65 2.12 -27.43 -14.02
C CYS A 65 0.73 -27.05 -13.50
N GLY A 66 0.50 -27.19 -12.19
CA GLY A 66 -0.82 -26.89 -11.65
C GLY A 66 -0.81 -26.63 -10.15
N VAL A 67 -1.89 -26.01 -9.69
CA VAL A 67 -2.10 -25.62 -8.29
C VAL A 67 -3.45 -26.14 -7.80
N PRO A 68 -3.58 -26.55 -6.53
CA PRO A 68 -4.86 -26.95 -5.96
C PRO A 68 -5.84 -25.77 -5.94
N HIS A 69 -7.10 -26.01 -6.31
CA HIS A 69 -8.10 -24.93 -6.41
C HIS A 69 -8.32 -24.17 -5.10
N LYS A 70 -8.28 -24.90 -3.97
CA LYS A 70 -8.48 -24.30 -2.64
C LYS A 70 -7.37 -23.34 -2.24
N ALA A 71 -6.21 -23.40 -2.89
CA ALA A 71 -5.05 -22.57 -2.61
C ALA A 71 -4.71 -21.61 -3.77
N VAL A 72 -5.56 -21.52 -4.79
CA VAL A 72 -5.25 -20.80 -6.04
C VAL A 72 -4.95 -19.32 -5.82
N GLN A 73 -5.64 -18.67 -4.86
CA GLN A 73 -5.55 -17.23 -4.64
C GLN A 73 -4.12 -16.77 -4.36
N ASN A 74 -3.39 -17.48 -3.48
CA ASN A 74 -2.01 -17.15 -3.15
C ASN A 74 -1.09 -17.15 -4.37
N TYR A 75 -1.31 -18.08 -5.32
CA TYR A 75 -0.52 -18.16 -6.54
C TYR A 75 -0.87 -17.08 -7.56
N ILE A 76 -2.15 -16.70 -7.62
CA ILE A 76 -2.60 -15.56 -8.42
C ILE A 76 -1.92 -14.28 -7.91
N ASP A 77 -1.94 -14.07 -6.59
CA ASP A 77 -1.36 -12.87 -5.97
C ASP A 77 0.14 -12.73 -6.29
N ILE A 78 0.91 -13.82 -6.25
CA ILE A 78 2.34 -13.81 -6.61
C ILE A 78 2.56 -13.38 -8.06
N LEU A 79 1.80 -13.91 -9.03
CA LEU A 79 1.94 -13.55 -10.44
C LEU A 79 1.55 -12.09 -10.68
N VAL A 80 0.48 -11.64 -10.03
CA VAL A 80 -0.04 -10.28 -10.20
C VAL A 80 0.90 -9.24 -9.59
N ASP A 81 1.50 -9.52 -8.43
CA ASP A 81 2.52 -8.65 -7.82
C ASP A 81 3.80 -8.56 -8.67
N GLN A 82 4.09 -9.57 -9.50
CA GLN A 82 5.15 -9.53 -10.50
C GLN A 82 4.74 -8.83 -11.81
N GLY A 83 3.51 -8.30 -11.90
CA GLY A 83 3.02 -7.55 -13.06
C GLY A 83 2.37 -8.41 -14.15
N TYR A 84 2.03 -9.67 -13.88
CA TYR A 84 1.36 -10.55 -14.85
C TYR A 84 -0.16 -10.53 -14.71
N LYS A 85 -0.86 -10.73 -15.84
CA LYS A 85 -2.31 -10.99 -15.87
C LYS A 85 -2.60 -12.48 -15.68
N VAL A 86 -3.70 -12.81 -15.02
CA VAL A 86 -4.14 -14.19 -14.81
C VAL A 86 -5.62 -14.35 -15.18
N ALA A 87 -5.90 -15.16 -16.20
CA ALA A 87 -7.25 -15.53 -16.62
C ALA A 87 -7.70 -16.80 -15.89
N ILE A 88 -8.78 -16.70 -15.12
CA ILE A 88 -9.36 -17.82 -14.37
C ILE A 88 -10.45 -18.47 -15.22
N CYS A 89 -10.20 -19.69 -15.67
CA CYS A 89 -11.12 -20.46 -16.50
C CYS A 89 -11.79 -21.56 -15.69
N GLU A 90 -13.13 -21.48 -15.56
CA GLU A 90 -13.95 -22.37 -14.74
C GLU A 90 -14.80 -23.35 -15.55
N GLN A 91 -15.30 -24.37 -14.87
CA GLN A 91 -16.30 -25.30 -15.39
C GLN A 91 -17.70 -24.70 -15.24
N MET A 92 -18.41 -24.54 -16.35
CA MET A 92 -19.73 -23.88 -16.38
C MET A 92 -20.90 -24.84 -16.14
N GLU A 93 -20.64 -26.15 -16.14
CA GLU A 93 -21.63 -27.20 -16.06
C GLU A 93 -21.14 -28.30 -15.12
N ASP A 94 -22.05 -28.97 -14.40
CA ASP A 94 -21.70 -30.15 -13.62
C ASP A 94 -21.19 -31.26 -14.56
N PRO A 95 -19.96 -31.78 -14.35
CA PRO A 95 -19.42 -32.89 -15.11
C PRO A 95 -20.34 -34.12 -15.18
N LYS A 96 -21.19 -34.34 -14.17
CA LYS A 96 -22.16 -35.45 -14.12
C LYS A 96 -23.34 -35.26 -15.08
N LEU A 97 -23.69 -34.02 -15.40
CA LEU A 97 -24.82 -33.66 -16.26
C LEU A 97 -24.40 -33.36 -17.70
N ALA A 98 -23.13 -33.05 -17.93
CA ALA A 98 -22.59 -32.68 -19.23
C ALA A 98 -22.50 -33.87 -20.21
N LYS A 99 -23.06 -33.70 -21.41
CA LYS A 99 -22.88 -34.67 -22.52
C LYS A 99 -21.63 -34.30 -23.33
N GLY A 100 -20.52 -35.01 -23.10
CA GLY A 100 -19.27 -34.80 -23.83
C GLY A 100 -18.25 -33.96 -23.04
N MET A 101 -17.62 -32.97 -23.68
CA MET A 101 -16.65 -32.09 -23.02
C MET A 101 -17.37 -30.99 -22.23
N VAL A 102 -17.09 -30.91 -20.93
CA VAL A 102 -17.58 -29.84 -20.05
C VAL A 102 -17.25 -28.47 -20.64
N LYS A 103 -18.26 -27.61 -20.75
CA LYS A 103 -18.07 -26.23 -21.20
C LYS A 103 -17.23 -25.45 -20.18
N ARG A 104 -16.23 -24.73 -20.68
CA ARG A 104 -15.35 -23.90 -19.86
C ARG A 104 -15.24 -22.51 -20.43
N GLU A 105 -15.27 -21.51 -19.55
CA GLU A 105 -15.17 -20.11 -19.90
C GLU A 105 -14.30 -19.38 -18.88
N VAL A 106 -13.67 -18.29 -19.31
CA VAL A 106 -12.97 -17.38 -18.39
C VAL A 106 -14.02 -16.57 -17.65
N ILE A 107 -14.05 -16.73 -16.33
CA ILE A 107 -15.00 -16.06 -15.43
C ILE A 107 -14.44 -14.77 -14.84
N GLN A 108 -13.12 -14.57 -14.90
CA GLN A 108 -12.43 -13.39 -14.39
C GLN A 108 -11.03 -13.29 -14.99
N LEU A 109 -10.61 -12.07 -15.32
CA LEU A 109 -9.23 -11.72 -15.62
C LEU A 109 -8.70 -10.86 -14.47
N VAL A 110 -7.76 -11.40 -13.70
CA VAL A 110 -7.10 -10.70 -12.59
C VAL A 110 -5.85 -9.99 -13.12
N THR A 111 -5.74 -8.71 -12.79
CA THR A 111 -4.67 -7.82 -13.25
C THR A 111 -4.11 -7.03 -12.06
N PRO A 112 -2.93 -6.40 -12.17
CA PRO A 112 -2.34 -5.61 -11.09
C PRO A 112 -3.27 -4.53 -10.51
N GLY A 113 -4.07 -3.86 -11.34
CA GLY A 113 -5.04 -2.85 -10.89
C GLY A 113 -6.40 -3.41 -10.45
N THR A 114 -6.74 -4.66 -10.79
CA THR A 114 -8.04 -5.27 -10.42
C THR A 114 -7.95 -6.24 -9.24
N GLN A 115 -6.75 -6.44 -8.70
CA GLN A 115 -6.54 -7.26 -7.52
C GLN A 115 -7.24 -6.64 -6.29
N THR A 116 -8.02 -7.46 -5.58
CA THR A 116 -8.64 -7.08 -4.31
C THR A 116 -7.85 -7.72 -3.18
N ASP A 117 -6.93 -6.95 -2.60
CA ASP A 117 -5.97 -7.44 -1.60
C ASP A 117 -6.69 -7.75 -0.27
N THR A 118 -6.81 -9.03 0.09
CA THR A 118 -7.54 -9.49 1.29
C THR A 118 -6.62 -9.75 2.49
N GLY A 119 -5.30 -9.60 2.32
CA GLY A 119 -4.33 -9.83 3.39
C GLY A 119 -4.28 -8.69 4.42
N ALA A 120 -3.83 -9.01 5.63
CA ALA A 120 -3.69 -8.02 6.72
C ALA A 120 -2.74 -6.85 6.36
N ALA A 121 -1.71 -7.11 5.56
CA ALA A 121 -0.76 -6.09 5.10
C ALA A 121 -1.37 -5.13 4.06
N GLY A 122 -2.39 -5.57 3.32
CA GLY A 122 -3.11 -4.81 2.29
C GLY A 122 -4.40 -4.15 2.80
N ALA A 123 -4.85 -4.47 4.01
CA ALA A 123 -6.11 -3.99 4.55
C ALA A 123 -6.21 -2.46 4.58
N LYS A 124 -5.14 -1.76 5.01
CA LYS A 124 -5.10 -0.28 5.08
C LYS A 124 -4.58 0.38 3.79
N ARG A 125 -4.60 -0.33 2.64
CA ARG A 125 -4.12 0.20 1.36
C ARG A 125 -5.21 0.13 0.29
N ASN A 126 -5.28 1.16 -0.53
CA ASN A 126 -6.05 1.12 -1.76
C ASN A 126 -5.25 0.47 -2.89
N ASN A 127 -5.96 -0.15 -3.83
CA ASN A 127 -5.39 -0.60 -5.10
C ASN A 127 -6.15 0.07 -6.23
N TYR A 128 -5.62 1.17 -6.75
CA TYR A 128 -6.29 1.96 -7.77
C TYR A 128 -5.93 1.45 -9.17
N LEU A 129 -6.99 1.12 -9.93
CA LEU A 129 -6.93 1.02 -11.39
C LEU A 129 -7.23 2.40 -11.96
N THR A 130 -6.39 2.88 -12.85
CA THR A 130 -6.60 4.19 -13.50
C THR A 130 -6.95 4.03 -14.97
N ALA A 131 -7.60 5.03 -15.55
CA ALA A 131 -7.76 5.17 -16.98
C ALA A 131 -7.36 6.58 -17.43
N LEU A 132 -6.86 6.67 -18.66
CA LEU A 132 -6.43 7.92 -19.28
C LEU A 132 -6.97 8.01 -20.71
N THR A 133 -7.58 9.14 -21.03
CA THR A 133 -7.97 9.53 -22.41
C THR A 133 -7.51 10.96 -22.68
N MET A 134 -7.38 11.34 -23.95
CA MET A 134 -6.94 12.67 -24.37
C MET A 134 -7.92 13.25 -25.39
N SER A 135 -8.49 14.42 -25.10
CA SER A 135 -9.41 15.11 -26.04
C SER A 135 -8.65 15.96 -27.05
N THR A 136 -7.68 16.73 -26.58
CA THR A 136 -6.84 17.64 -27.36
C THR A 136 -5.41 17.56 -26.87
N LYS A 137 -4.45 18.12 -27.61
CA LYS A 137 -3.02 17.98 -27.29
C LYS A 137 -2.75 18.40 -25.84
N SER A 138 -2.28 17.45 -25.03
CA SER A 138 -1.96 17.62 -23.62
C SER A 138 -3.14 18.01 -22.71
N HIS A 139 -4.37 17.69 -23.09
CA HIS A 139 -5.57 17.80 -22.23
C HIS A 139 -6.17 16.42 -22.01
N TYR A 140 -6.07 15.93 -20.78
CA TYR A 140 -6.34 14.55 -20.42
C TYR A 140 -7.54 14.43 -19.49
N GLY A 141 -8.36 13.40 -19.74
CA GLY A 141 -9.28 12.86 -18.76
C GLY A 141 -8.57 11.75 -18.00
N LEU A 142 -8.52 11.83 -16.68
CA LEU A 142 -8.04 10.79 -15.79
C LEU A 142 -9.22 10.27 -14.97
N ALA A 143 -9.43 8.96 -14.92
CA ALA A 143 -10.32 8.34 -13.95
C ALA A 143 -9.57 7.29 -13.13
N TYR A 144 -10.03 7.02 -11.91
CA TYR A 144 -9.53 5.90 -11.14
C TYR A 144 -10.63 5.26 -10.31
N THR A 145 -10.47 3.97 -10.04
CA THR A 145 -11.36 3.19 -9.19
C THR A 145 -10.59 2.25 -8.29
N ASP A 146 -11.06 2.06 -7.06
CA ASP A 146 -10.68 0.94 -6.21
C ASP A 146 -11.80 -0.09 -6.26
N LEU A 147 -11.49 -1.25 -6.84
CA LEU A 147 -12.47 -2.29 -7.05
C LEU A 147 -13.05 -2.82 -5.73
N SER A 148 -12.23 -2.85 -4.67
CA SER A 148 -12.61 -3.40 -3.37
C SER A 148 -13.61 -2.53 -2.61
N THR A 149 -13.59 -1.21 -2.84
CA THR A 149 -14.45 -0.24 -2.15
C THR A 149 -15.59 0.29 -3.04
N GLY A 150 -15.41 0.23 -4.36
CA GLY A 150 -16.30 0.82 -5.33
C GLY A 150 -16.10 2.33 -5.52
N GLU A 151 -15.05 2.92 -4.92
CA GLU A 151 -14.69 4.32 -5.15
C GLU A 151 -14.44 4.56 -6.64
N LEU A 152 -14.96 5.67 -7.15
CA LEU A 152 -14.76 6.10 -8.53
C LEU A 152 -14.61 7.62 -8.57
N LYS A 153 -13.47 8.10 -9.06
CA LYS A 153 -13.19 9.53 -9.21
C LYS A 153 -12.68 9.84 -10.60
N ALA A 154 -12.90 11.08 -11.05
CA ALA A 154 -12.41 11.56 -12.33
C ALA A 154 -11.91 13.01 -12.24
N ALA A 155 -10.89 13.34 -13.02
CA ALA A 155 -10.29 14.67 -13.08
C ALA A 155 -9.83 15.02 -14.50
N GLU A 156 -9.89 16.30 -14.83
CA GLU A 156 -9.24 16.84 -16.03
C GLU A 156 -7.86 17.35 -15.66
N ILE A 157 -6.86 17.01 -16.46
CA ILE A 157 -5.47 17.35 -16.22
C ILE A 157 -4.84 17.86 -17.50
N THR A 158 -4.15 19.00 -17.42
CA THR A 158 -3.42 19.59 -18.54
C THR A 158 -1.92 19.38 -18.36
N GLY A 159 -1.27 18.79 -19.38
CA GLY A 159 0.16 18.51 -19.41
C GLY A 159 0.53 17.08 -18.99
N ASP A 160 1.61 16.57 -19.57
CA ASP A 160 2.07 15.19 -19.37
C ASP A 160 2.64 14.97 -17.96
N ASP A 161 3.44 15.92 -17.45
CA ASP A 161 4.06 15.79 -16.12
C ASP A 161 3.02 15.80 -14.97
N PRO A 162 2.00 16.69 -14.98
CA PRO A 162 0.89 16.59 -14.03
C PRO A 162 0.15 15.24 -14.05
N VAL A 163 -0.03 14.62 -15.22
CA VAL A 163 -0.64 13.28 -15.32
C VAL A 163 0.25 12.24 -14.64
N ILE A 164 1.55 12.23 -14.95
CA ILE A 164 2.49 11.29 -14.33
C ILE A 164 2.54 11.48 -12.81
N ASN A 165 2.58 12.72 -12.33
CA ASN A 165 2.56 13.01 -10.90
C ASN A 165 1.29 12.48 -10.21
N GLU A 166 0.13 12.65 -10.83
CA GLU A 166 -1.13 12.15 -10.28
C GLU A 166 -1.16 10.62 -10.25
N LEU A 167 -0.69 9.96 -11.32
CA LEU A 167 -0.57 8.49 -11.37
C LEU A 167 0.36 7.93 -10.28
N MET A 168 1.50 8.60 -10.05
CA MET A 168 2.45 8.24 -8.99
C MET A 168 1.87 8.47 -7.59
N SER A 169 1.16 9.59 -7.39
CA SER A 169 0.46 9.89 -6.12
C SER A 169 -0.59 8.84 -5.80
N LEU A 170 -1.36 8.40 -6.81
CA LEU A 170 -2.29 7.28 -6.70
C LEU A 170 -1.59 5.91 -6.56
N GLN A 171 -0.27 5.83 -6.63
CA GLN A 171 0.50 4.58 -6.62
C GLN A 171 -0.03 3.56 -7.63
N THR A 172 -0.35 4.07 -8.82
CA THR A 172 -0.99 3.30 -9.89
C THR A 172 -0.13 2.12 -10.31
N LYS A 173 -0.69 0.90 -10.28
CA LYS A 173 -0.05 -0.30 -10.84
C LYS A 173 -0.41 -0.54 -12.30
N GLU A 174 -1.60 -0.10 -12.71
CA GLU A 174 -2.15 -0.32 -14.05
C GLU A 174 -2.91 0.91 -14.57
N VAL A 175 -2.63 1.28 -15.81
CA VAL A 175 -3.29 2.37 -16.54
C VAL A 175 -4.01 1.79 -17.74
N VAL A 176 -5.31 2.02 -17.82
CA VAL A 176 -6.15 1.70 -18.97
C VAL A 176 -6.13 2.88 -19.93
N VAL A 177 -5.72 2.66 -21.17
CA VAL A 177 -5.65 3.70 -22.19
C VAL A 177 -6.57 3.38 -23.37
N ASP A 178 -7.09 4.42 -24.00
CA ASP A 178 -7.71 4.33 -25.31
C ASP A 178 -6.67 4.60 -26.43
N THR A 179 -7.12 4.71 -27.68
CA THR A 179 -6.25 4.97 -28.83
C THR A 179 -5.71 6.39 -28.91
N THR A 180 -6.14 7.30 -28.02
CA THR A 180 -5.76 8.73 -28.09
C THR A 180 -4.42 9.02 -27.41
N ILE A 181 -3.96 8.15 -26.51
CA ILE A 181 -2.74 8.36 -25.74
C ILE A 181 -1.48 8.07 -26.57
N ALA A 182 -0.57 9.04 -26.66
CA ALA A 182 0.67 8.92 -27.41
C ALA A 182 1.61 7.83 -26.87
N ALA A 183 2.32 7.14 -27.78
CA ALA A 183 3.24 6.05 -27.44
C ALA A 183 4.35 6.49 -26.47
N ASP A 184 4.93 7.67 -26.66
CA ASP A 184 5.99 8.20 -25.81
C ASP A 184 5.54 8.33 -24.34
N LEU A 185 4.29 8.76 -24.11
CA LEU A 185 3.74 8.86 -22.76
C LEU A 185 3.49 7.47 -22.14
N GLN A 186 2.99 6.52 -22.94
CA GLN A 186 2.84 5.13 -22.49
C GLN A 186 4.19 4.50 -22.12
N ASP A 187 5.25 4.78 -22.88
CA ASP A 187 6.58 4.24 -22.60
C ASP A 187 7.20 4.87 -21.35
N ARG A 188 6.97 6.17 -21.11
CA ARG A 188 7.30 6.80 -19.81
C ARG A 188 6.58 6.11 -18.65
N MET A 189 5.30 5.79 -18.79
CA MET A 189 4.55 5.07 -17.74
C MET A 189 5.12 3.66 -17.48
N LYS A 190 5.48 2.91 -18.54
CA LYS A 190 6.11 1.58 -18.41
C LYS A 190 7.47 1.64 -17.71
N GLN A 191 8.29 2.66 -18.00
CA GLN A 191 9.58 2.87 -17.33
C GLN A 191 9.43 3.10 -15.82
N LEU A 192 8.29 3.67 -15.39
CA LEU A 192 7.93 3.83 -13.99
C LEU A 192 7.30 2.56 -13.37
N GLY A 193 7.25 1.45 -14.11
CA GLY A 193 6.74 0.17 -13.63
C GLY A 193 5.21 0.01 -13.71
N MET A 194 4.51 0.90 -14.43
CA MET A 194 3.06 0.80 -14.61
C MET A 194 2.71 -0.13 -15.77
N MET A 195 1.75 -1.04 -15.56
CA MET A 195 1.18 -1.85 -16.62
C MET A 195 0.25 -1.01 -17.50
N ILE A 196 0.38 -1.14 -18.82
CA ILE A 196 -0.54 -0.50 -19.78
C ILE A 196 -1.53 -1.54 -20.30
N SER A 197 -2.82 -1.27 -20.12
CA SER A 197 -3.93 -2.06 -20.64
C SER A 197 -4.72 -1.24 -21.65
N ASN A 198 -5.17 -1.86 -22.74
CA ASN A 198 -5.85 -1.14 -23.82
C ASN A 198 -7.35 -1.44 -23.79
N GLN A 199 -8.17 -0.39 -23.84
CA GLN A 199 -9.63 -0.48 -23.97
C GLN A 199 -10.11 0.57 -24.99
N PRO A 200 -10.12 0.25 -26.30
CA PRO A 200 -10.43 1.22 -27.34
C PRO A 200 -11.94 1.54 -27.44
N ASP A 201 -12.79 0.57 -27.14
CA ASP A 201 -14.24 0.69 -27.29
C ASP A 201 -14.91 0.88 -25.93
N ILE A 202 -15.85 1.83 -25.86
CA ILE A 202 -16.77 2.00 -24.74
C ILE A 202 -18.03 1.18 -25.03
N GLN A 203 -18.40 0.30 -24.12
CA GLN A 203 -19.65 -0.47 -24.25
C GLN A 203 -20.74 0.25 -23.47
N ALA A 204 -21.76 0.73 -24.18
CA ALA A 204 -22.94 1.29 -23.55
C ALA A 204 -23.59 0.22 -22.63
N SER A 205 -23.67 0.54 -21.34
CA SER A 205 -24.22 -0.33 -20.32
C SER A 205 -24.93 0.50 -19.26
N ALA A 206 -25.86 -0.12 -18.54
CA ALA A 206 -26.59 0.55 -17.47
C ALA A 206 -25.63 0.99 -16.35
N GLU A 207 -24.56 0.23 -16.13
CA GLU A 207 -23.49 0.52 -15.18
C GLU A 207 -22.74 1.81 -15.56
N VAL A 208 -22.28 1.94 -16.82
CA VAL A 208 -21.61 3.16 -17.30
C VAL A 208 -22.54 4.36 -17.16
N SER A 209 -23.79 4.24 -17.64
CA SER A 209 -24.78 5.30 -17.55
C SER A 209 -25.24 5.61 -16.13
N TYR A 210 -25.00 4.74 -15.14
CA TYR A 210 -25.27 5.01 -13.73
C TYR A 210 -24.12 5.76 -13.07
N VAL A 211 -22.88 5.35 -13.33
CA VAL A 211 -21.72 5.95 -12.68
C VAL A 211 -21.41 7.35 -13.19
N GLU A 212 -21.73 7.67 -14.45
CA GLU A 212 -21.36 8.94 -15.08
C GLU A 212 -22.40 10.07 -14.87
N GLN A 213 -23.55 9.78 -14.23
CA GLN A 213 -24.71 10.68 -14.17
C GLN A 213 -24.43 12.05 -13.56
N ASP A 214 -23.48 12.11 -12.61
CA ASP A 214 -23.13 13.33 -11.90
C ASP A 214 -21.96 14.09 -12.59
N LEU A 215 -21.43 13.55 -13.70
CA LEU A 215 -20.35 14.19 -14.49
C LEU A 215 -20.92 15.09 -15.57
N THR A 216 -20.40 16.32 -15.64
CA THR A 216 -20.85 17.34 -16.61
C THR A 216 -19.93 17.47 -17.82
N SER A 217 -18.74 16.88 -17.80
CA SER A 217 -17.74 16.99 -18.88
C SER A 217 -17.73 15.73 -19.74
N ASP A 218 -17.82 15.91 -21.06
CA ASP A 218 -17.76 14.83 -22.04
C ASP A 218 -16.46 14.02 -21.93
N LEU A 219 -15.33 14.70 -21.65
CA LEU A 219 -14.04 14.03 -21.46
C LEU A 219 -14.04 13.14 -20.22
N LEU A 220 -14.64 13.60 -19.12
CA LEU A 220 -14.77 12.83 -17.90
C LEU A 220 -15.69 11.61 -18.08
N GLN A 221 -16.82 11.81 -18.77
CA GLN A 221 -17.72 10.70 -19.14
C GLN A 221 -16.99 9.67 -20.01
N GLN A 222 -16.22 10.13 -21.00
CA GLN A 222 -15.43 9.24 -21.87
C GLN A 222 -14.41 8.40 -21.08
N VAL A 223 -13.56 9.02 -20.24
CA VAL A 223 -12.54 8.26 -19.48
C VAL A 223 -13.17 7.31 -18.46
N VAL A 224 -14.27 7.70 -17.82
CA VAL A 224 -15.02 6.82 -16.91
C VAL A 224 -15.65 5.67 -17.68
N GLY A 225 -16.21 5.91 -18.87
CA GLY A 225 -16.72 4.88 -19.76
C GLY A 225 -15.64 3.86 -20.16
N VAL A 226 -14.43 4.32 -20.49
CA VAL A 226 -13.27 3.44 -20.77
C VAL A 226 -12.93 2.58 -19.55
N LEU A 227 -12.79 3.20 -18.38
CA LEU A 227 -12.44 2.50 -17.14
C LEU A 227 -13.49 1.43 -16.77
N VAL A 228 -14.77 1.81 -16.70
CA VAL A 228 -15.84 0.90 -16.30
C VAL A 228 -16.09 -0.18 -17.33
N THR A 229 -15.93 0.11 -18.62
CA THR A 229 -15.98 -0.94 -19.66
C THR A 229 -14.86 -1.97 -19.44
N TYR A 230 -13.63 -1.52 -19.19
CA TYR A 230 -12.51 -2.43 -18.91
C TYR A 230 -12.76 -3.28 -17.66
N VAL A 231 -13.23 -2.68 -16.56
CA VAL A 231 -13.59 -3.42 -15.35
C VAL A 231 -14.71 -4.43 -15.64
N THR A 232 -15.73 -4.07 -16.43
CA THR A 232 -16.82 -4.98 -16.79
C THR A 232 -16.32 -6.17 -17.62
N VAL A 233 -15.47 -5.91 -18.62
CA VAL A 233 -14.91 -6.95 -19.51
C VAL A 233 -13.95 -7.88 -18.76
N THR A 234 -13.16 -7.35 -17.82
CA THR A 234 -12.20 -8.15 -17.04
C THR A 234 -12.87 -8.93 -15.91
N GLN A 235 -13.79 -8.30 -15.15
CA GLN A 235 -14.42 -8.92 -13.99
C GLN A 235 -15.59 -9.83 -14.34
N LYS A 236 -16.29 -9.59 -15.47
CA LYS A 236 -17.40 -10.41 -15.99
C LYS A 236 -18.52 -10.67 -14.95
N ARG A 237 -18.77 -9.70 -14.08
CA ARG A 237 -19.74 -9.77 -12.99
C ARG A 237 -20.46 -8.43 -12.86
N SER A 238 -21.55 -8.43 -12.10
CA SER A 238 -22.26 -7.19 -11.73
C SER A 238 -21.35 -6.29 -10.88
N LEU A 239 -21.30 -5.01 -11.24
CA LEU A 239 -20.50 -3.98 -10.57
C LEU A 239 -21.39 -3.01 -9.77
N ALA A 240 -22.43 -3.53 -9.13
CA ALA A 240 -23.48 -2.74 -8.48
C ALA A 240 -22.99 -1.87 -7.31
N HIS A 241 -21.81 -2.15 -6.74
CA HIS A 241 -21.19 -1.34 -5.71
C HIS A 241 -20.36 -0.16 -6.24
N LEU A 242 -20.13 -0.07 -7.56
CA LEU A 242 -19.45 1.11 -8.08
C LEU A 242 -20.28 2.35 -7.75
N GLN A 243 -19.64 3.27 -7.04
CA GLN A 243 -20.23 4.53 -6.66
C GLN A 243 -20.28 5.44 -7.90
N ARG A 244 -21.15 6.45 -7.83
CA ARG A 244 -21.17 7.49 -8.86
C ARG A 244 -19.83 8.19 -8.91
N ALA A 245 -19.35 8.46 -10.11
CA ALA A 245 -18.07 9.09 -10.33
C ALA A 245 -18.09 10.52 -9.77
N VAL A 246 -17.15 10.81 -8.87
CA VAL A 246 -16.99 12.15 -8.32
C VAL A 246 -15.91 12.88 -9.10
N ALA A 247 -16.30 13.96 -9.78
CA ALA A 247 -15.34 14.88 -10.39
C ALA A 247 -14.55 15.60 -9.29
N TYR A 248 -13.22 15.61 -9.40
CA TYR A 248 -12.36 16.36 -8.49
C TYR A 248 -11.35 17.19 -9.26
N GLN A 249 -10.85 18.24 -8.61
CA GLN A 249 -9.79 19.08 -9.13
C GLN A 249 -8.52 18.78 -8.33
N PRO A 250 -7.46 18.21 -8.94
CA PRO A 250 -6.20 18.00 -8.24
C PRO A 250 -5.62 19.29 -7.63
N GLN A 251 -5.93 20.43 -8.23
CA GLN A 251 -5.51 21.76 -7.79
C GLN A 251 -6.26 22.28 -6.55
N ALA A 252 -7.33 21.60 -6.12
CA ALA A 252 -8.08 21.92 -4.90
C ALA A 252 -7.44 21.35 -3.61
N PHE A 253 -6.26 20.75 -3.72
CA PHE A 253 -5.48 20.18 -2.63
C PHE A 253 -4.07 20.75 -2.64
N LEU A 254 -3.39 20.65 -1.50
CA LEU A 254 -1.99 21.03 -1.36
C LEU A 254 -1.15 20.18 -2.32
N LYS A 255 -0.45 20.83 -3.26
CA LYS A 255 0.39 20.09 -4.20
C LYS A 255 1.67 19.65 -3.51
N LEU A 256 1.87 18.33 -3.51
CA LEU A 256 3.06 17.65 -3.02
C LEU A 256 3.49 16.69 -4.13
N ASP A 257 4.64 16.96 -4.74
CA ASP A 257 5.17 16.06 -5.74
C ASP A 257 5.80 14.81 -5.08
N HIS A 258 6.02 13.76 -5.86
CA HIS A 258 6.50 12.49 -5.34
C HIS A 258 7.88 12.60 -4.67
N SER A 259 8.79 13.46 -5.17
CA SER A 259 10.10 13.64 -4.52
C SER A 259 9.93 14.33 -3.17
N SER A 260 9.04 15.32 -3.04
CA SER A 260 8.72 15.92 -1.74
C SER A 260 8.06 14.96 -0.76
N GLN A 261 7.10 14.14 -1.20
CA GLN A 261 6.48 13.14 -0.31
C GLN A 261 7.52 12.14 0.21
N SER A 262 8.47 11.75 -0.65
CA SER A 262 9.58 10.89 -0.28
C SER A 262 10.50 11.60 0.72
N ASN A 263 11.03 12.79 0.39
CA ASN A 263 11.98 13.55 1.22
C ASN A 263 11.43 13.90 2.61
N LEU A 264 10.12 14.11 2.71
CA LEU A 264 9.41 14.36 3.96
C LEU A 264 9.05 13.08 4.73
N GLU A 265 9.34 11.90 4.18
CA GLU A 265 9.03 10.58 4.73
C GLU A 265 7.57 10.48 5.19
N ILE A 266 6.64 10.90 4.32
CA ILE A 266 5.22 11.00 4.63
C ILE A 266 4.60 9.60 4.86
N THR A 267 4.70 8.73 3.86
CA THR A 267 4.12 7.37 3.89
C THR A 267 5.18 6.27 3.97
N GLN A 268 6.38 6.51 3.44
CA GLN A 268 7.47 5.55 3.37
C GLN A 268 8.81 6.16 3.81
N ASN A 269 9.56 5.41 4.61
CA ASN A 269 10.91 5.79 5.04
C ASN A 269 11.95 5.56 3.92
N LEU A 270 12.85 6.52 3.68
CA LEU A 270 13.82 6.45 2.58
C LEU A 270 14.76 5.24 2.71
N ARG A 271 15.25 4.98 3.93
CA ARG A 271 16.30 3.98 4.20
C ARG A 271 15.73 2.57 4.29
N THR A 272 14.67 2.40 5.05
CA THR A 272 14.11 1.06 5.35
C THR A 272 13.02 0.64 4.39
N LYS A 273 12.46 1.57 3.61
CA LYS A 273 11.27 1.37 2.76
C LYS A 273 10.03 0.90 3.52
N LYS A 274 10.06 0.97 4.86
CA LYS A 274 8.95 0.59 5.76
C LYS A 274 8.13 1.81 6.16
N LYS A 275 6.94 1.53 6.71
CA LYS A 275 6.06 2.53 7.32
C LYS A 275 6.64 3.08 8.64
N SER A 276 7.43 2.30 9.39
CA SER A 276 8.00 2.76 10.67
C SER A 276 8.90 3.99 10.48
N GLY A 277 8.70 5.03 11.30
CA GLY A 277 9.47 6.26 11.20
C GLY A 277 8.98 7.22 10.11
N THR A 278 7.69 7.17 9.75
CA THR A 278 7.03 8.11 8.81
C THR A 278 5.94 8.91 9.50
N LEU A 279 5.44 9.97 8.84
CA LEU A 279 4.30 10.74 9.36
C LEU A 279 3.04 9.86 9.46
N LEU A 280 2.78 9.01 8.48
CA LEU A 280 1.65 8.05 8.51
C LEU A 280 1.75 7.09 9.70
N TRP A 281 2.95 6.65 10.08
CA TRP A 281 3.13 5.80 11.27
C TRP A 281 2.85 6.51 12.59
N LEU A 282 3.13 7.82 12.66
CA LEU A 282 2.77 8.60 13.83
C LEU A 282 1.25 8.78 13.92
N LEU A 283 0.63 9.22 12.83
CA LEU A 283 -0.77 9.64 12.81
C LEU A 283 -1.78 8.49 12.81
N ASP A 284 -1.39 7.30 12.35
CA ASP A 284 -2.30 6.15 12.25
C ASP A 284 -2.52 5.45 13.60
N GLN A 285 -3.47 5.99 14.38
CA GLN A 285 -4.09 5.38 15.56
C GLN A 285 -5.52 4.89 15.28
N THR A 286 -5.90 4.82 14.00
CA THR A 286 -7.23 4.38 13.53
C THR A 286 -7.49 2.92 13.91
N LYS A 287 -8.72 2.63 14.34
CA LYS A 287 -9.16 1.31 14.79
C LYS A 287 -9.69 0.43 13.66
N THR A 288 -10.16 1.06 12.58
CA THR A 288 -10.71 0.36 11.41
C THR A 288 -9.74 0.40 10.22
N ALA A 289 -9.87 -0.57 9.31
CA ALA A 289 -9.07 -0.59 8.08
C ALA A 289 -9.45 0.56 7.13
N MET A 290 -10.75 0.87 7.02
CA MET A 290 -11.29 1.96 6.22
C MET A 290 -10.85 3.34 6.73
N GLY A 291 -10.84 3.57 8.04
CA GLY A 291 -10.27 4.78 8.65
C GLY A 291 -8.78 4.93 8.32
N GLY A 292 -8.01 3.85 8.38
CA GLY A 292 -6.60 3.85 7.99
C GLY A 292 -6.36 4.22 6.51
N ARG A 293 -7.21 3.75 5.59
CA ARG A 293 -7.18 4.14 4.17
C ARG A 293 -7.52 5.62 3.99
N LEU A 294 -8.58 6.09 4.65
CA LEU A 294 -9.00 7.49 4.57
C LEU A 294 -7.95 8.45 5.14
N LEU A 295 -7.30 8.09 6.25
CA LEU A 295 -6.19 8.85 6.82
C LEU A 295 -5.06 9.02 5.80
N LYS A 296 -4.67 7.92 5.14
CA LYS A 296 -3.65 7.97 4.09
C LYS A 296 -4.09 8.87 2.94
N GLN A 297 -5.35 8.78 2.51
CA GLN A 297 -5.89 9.65 1.47
C GLN A 297 -5.85 11.14 1.86
N TRP A 298 -6.16 11.49 3.11
CA TRP A 298 -6.05 12.88 3.60
C TRP A 298 -4.60 13.36 3.68
N LEU A 299 -3.67 12.44 3.98
CA LEU A 299 -2.25 12.73 4.04
C LEU A 299 -1.66 12.99 2.64
N ASP A 300 -2.09 12.23 1.65
CA ASP A 300 -1.69 12.40 0.24
C ASP A 300 -2.36 13.63 -0.39
N ARG A 301 -3.50 14.09 0.16
CA ARG A 301 -4.28 15.24 -0.33
C ARG A 301 -4.73 16.18 0.79
N PRO A 302 -3.81 16.94 1.41
CA PRO A 302 -4.18 17.97 2.38
C PRO A 302 -5.04 19.05 1.73
N LEU A 303 -5.98 19.62 2.48
CA LEU A 303 -6.94 20.60 1.95
C LEU A 303 -6.29 21.97 1.78
N ILE A 304 -6.82 22.78 0.85
CA ILE A 304 -6.54 24.23 0.80
C ILE A 304 -7.78 25.08 1.14
N ASP A 305 -8.94 24.43 1.30
CA ASP A 305 -10.15 25.10 1.74
C ASP A 305 -10.13 25.31 3.26
N ARG A 306 -10.01 26.57 3.67
CA ARG A 306 -9.94 26.96 5.08
C ARG A 306 -11.12 26.44 5.91
N GLN A 307 -12.34 26.54 5.39
CA GLN A 307 -13.55 26.19 6.14
C GLN A 307 -13.61 24.68 6.40
N GLN A 308 -13.24 23.87 5.41
CA GLN A 308 -13.15 22.42 5.57
C GLN A 308 -12.06 22.04 6.59
N ILE A 309 -10.90 22.69 6.56
CA ILE A 309 -9.83 22.47 7.54
C ILE A 309 -10.32 22.80 8.96
N GLU A 310 -10.90 23.97 9.16
CA GLU A 310 -11.40 24.42 10.47
C GLU A 310 -12.53 23.51 11.00
N THR A 311 -13.39 23.00 10.10
CA THR A 311 -14.44 22.02 10.45
C THR A 311 -13.83 20.72 10.98
N ARG A 312 -12.79 20.18 10.31
CA ARG A 312 -12.07 18.99 10.79
C ARG A 312 -11.41 19.25 12.14
N GLN A 313 -10.74 20.40 12.30
CA GLN A 313 -10.10 20.78 13.56
C GLN A 313 -11.12 20.94 14.70
N ALA A 314 -12.34 21.39 14.42
CA ALA A 314 -13.41 21.50 15.41
C ALA A 314 -13.87 20.11 15.89
N LYS A 315 -14.04 19.13 14.98
CA LYS A 315 -14.35 17.74 15.35
C LYS A 315 -13.25 17.11 16.20
N VAL A 316 -11.98 17.34 15.85
CA VAL A 316 -10.83 16.87 16.65
C VAL A 316 -10.81 17.52 18.03
N GLY A 317 -11.07 18.83 18.12
CA GLY A 317 -11.15 19.55 19.40
C GLY A 317 -12.26 19.03 20.31
N ALA A 318 -13.46 18.83 19.77
CA ALA A 318 -14.58 18.26 20.52
C ALA A 318 -14.23 16.86 21.08
N LEU A 319 -13.64 15.98 20.27
CA LEU A 319 -13.20 14.66 20.77
C LEU A 319 -12.07 14.75 21.79
N LEU A 320 -11.22 15.77 21.73
CA LEU A 320 -10.14 16.00 22.70
C LEU A 320 -10.71 16.37 24.08
N ASP A 321 -11.70 17.26 24.11
CA ASP A 321 -12.32 17.77 25.33
C ASP A 321 -13.18 16.72 26.06
N HIS A 322 -13.69 15.72 25.33
CA HIS A 322 -14.56 14.65 25.84
C HIS A 322 -13.84 13.28 25.87
N TYR A 323 -12.97 13.11 26.87
CA TYR A 323 -12.08 11.93 27.00
C TYR A 323 -12.82 10.59 27.10
N PHE A 324 -13.87 10.50 27.92
CA PHE A 324 -14.56 9.23 28.21
C PHE A 324 -15.31 8.73 26.98
N GLU A 325 -16.03 9.64 26.32
CA GLU A 325 -16.79 9.42 25.10
C GLU A 325 -15.84 9.01 23.97
N ARG A 326 -14.69 9.69 23.81
CA ARG A 326 -13.66 9.28 22.85
C ARG A 326 -13.11 7.88 23.14
N ASN A 327 -12.99 7.48 24.41
CA ASN A 327 -12.53 6.14 24.76
C ASN A 327 -13.59 5.07 24.45
N ASN A 328 -14.86 5.32 24.77
CA ASN A 328 -15.98 4.46 24.41
C ASN A 328 -16.06 4.26 22.88
N LEU A 329 -15.94 5.36 22.13
CA LEU A 329 -15.90 5.35 20.67
C LEU A 329 -14.76 4.45 20.14
N GLN A 330 -13.58 4.49 20.76
CA GLN A 330 -12.48 3.59 20.37
C GLN A 330 -12.81 2.12 20.61
N GLU A 331 -13.41 1.79 21.75
CA GLU A 331 -13.80 0.41 22.07
C GLU A 331 -14.85 -0.15 21.11
N GLU A 332 -15.77 0.71 20.66
CA GLU A 332 -16.79 0.39 19.65
C GLU A 332 -16.17 0.22 18.26
N LEU A 333 -15.33 1.17 17.82
CA LEU A 333 -14.68 1.13 16.50
C LEU A 333 -13.77 -0.09 16.33
N VAL A 334 -13.11 -0.58 17.40
CA VAL A 334 -12.29 -1.81 17.34
C VAL A 334 -13.11 -3.04 16.92
N LYS A 335 -14.41 -3.06 17.23
CA LYS A 335 -15.32 -4.17 16.88
C LYS A 335 -15.92 -4.01 15.49
N VAL A 336 -15.72 -2.87 14.84
CA VAL A 336 -16.19 -2.59 13.48
C VAL A 336 -15.19 -3.14 12.47
N TYR A 337 -15.61 -4.14 11.71
CA TYR A 337 -14.84 -4.68 10.59
C TYR A 337 -14.88 -3.74 9.39
N ASP A 338 -14.18 -4.11 8.31
CA ASP A 338 -14.07 -3.32 7.10
C ASP A 338 -15.38 -3.31 6.29
N LEU A 339 -16.34 -2.49 6.72
CA LEU A 339 -17.66 -2.36 6.10
C LEU A 339 -17.58 -2.00 4.61
N GLU A 340 -16.62 -1.15 4.24
CA GLU A 340 -16.43 -0.70 2.87
C GLU A 340 -16.09 -1.87 1.94
N ARG A 341 -15.12 -2.72 2.32
CA ARG A 341 -14.77 -3.91 1.52
C ARG A 341 -15.78 -5.04 1.64
N LEU A 342 -16.44 -5.19 2.79
CA LEU A 342 -17.54 -6.15 2.95
C LEU A 342 -18.69 -5.82 1.99
N ALA A 343 -19.07 -4.55 1.86
CA ALA A 343 -20.07 -4.09 0.90
C ALA A 343 -19.64 -4.39 -0.56
N GLY A 344 -18.37 -4.15 -0.91
CA GLY A 344 -17.81 -4.53 -2.21
C GLY A 344 -17.93 -6.05 -2.47
N ARG A 345 -17.59 -6.90 -1.49
CA ARG A 345 -17.66 -8.36 -1.62
C ARG A 345 -19.09 -8.90 -1.72
N VAL A 346 -20.04 -8.27 -1.03
CA VAL A 346 -21.47 -8.57 -1.19
C VAL A 346 -21.88 -8.34 -2.65
N ALA A 347 -21.49 -7.20 -3.23
CA ALA A 347 -21.81 -6.86 -4.61
C ALA A 347 -21.15 -7.79 -5.65
N PHE A 348 -19.88 -8.15 -5.44
CA PHE A 348 -19.13 -9.08 -6.30
C PHE A 348 -19.62 -10.52 -6.27
N GLY A 349 -20.48 -10.81 -5.33
CA GLY A 349 -20.97 -12.15 -5.15
C GLY A 349 -19.97 -13.10 -4.47
N SER A 350 -18.98 -12.59 -3.73
CA SER A 350 -17.89 -13.39 -3.12
C SER A 350 -17.92 -13.44 -1.59
N VAL A 351 -19.00 -12.95 -0.98
CA VAL A 351 -19.23 -12.98 0.47
C VAL A 351 -19.57 -14.41 0.94
N ASN A 352 -18.96 -14.85 2.05
CA ASN A 352 -19.22 -16.13 2.72
C ASN A 352 -19.96 -15.92 4.06
N GLY A 353 -20.29 -17.01 4.77
CA GLY A 353 -21.01 -16.92 6.04
C GLY A 353 -20.28 -16.11 7.12
N ARG A 354 -18.93 -16.22 7.20
CA ARG A 354 -18.13 -15.48 8.20
C ARG A 354 -18.13 -13.98 7.92
N ASP A 355 -18.10 -13.60 6.66
CA ASP A 355 -18.16 -12.19 6.27
C ASP A 355 -19.51 -11.55 6.59
N LEU A 356 -20.62 -12.31 6.44
CA LEU A 356 -21.94 -11.84 6.87
C LEU A 356 -21.99 -11.65 8.39
N ILE A 357 -21.40 -12.56 9.17
CA ILE A 357 -21.28 -12.39 10.62
C ILE A 357 -20.41 -11.16 10.98
N GLN A 358 -19.32 -10.90 10.25
CA GLN A 358 -18.51 -9.68 10.44
C GLN A 358 -19.30 -8.42 10.13
N LEU A 359 -20.09 -8.43 9.04
CA LEU A 359 -21.00 -7.34 8.69
C LEU A 359 -22.03 -7.11 9.80
N GLN A 360 -22.71 -8.16 10.23
CA GLN A 360 -23.67 -8.10 11.35
C GLN A 360 -23.02 -7.53 12.62
N THR A 361 -21.87 -8.08 13.03
CA THR A 361 -21.16 -7.64 14.25
C THR A 361 -20.81 -6.15 14.19
N SER A 362 -20.44 -5.66 13.01
CA SER A 362 -20.12 -4.25 12.77
C SER A 362 -21.35 -3.35 12.86
N LEU A 363 -22.46 -3.75 12.21
CA LEU A 363 -23.72 -3.01 12.23
C LEU A 363 -24.30 -2.92 13.64
N GLU A 364 -24.16 -3.97 14.45
CA GLU A 364 -24.59 -3.97 15.85
C GLU A 364 -23.85 -2.96 16.74
N GLN A 365 -22.68 -2.45 16.31
CA GLN A 365 -21.98 -1.38 17.03
C GLN A 365 -22.46 0.02 16.66
N VAL A 366 -23.12 0.20 15.51
CA VAL A 366 -23.51 1.53 15.01
C VAL A 366 -24.44 2.27 15.97
N PRO A 367 -25.46 1.63 16.59
CA PRO A 367 -26.29 2.30 17.59
C PRO A 367 -25.49 2.79 18.81
N GLN A 368 -24.44 2.06 19.22
CA GLN A 368 -23.60 2.46 20.35
C GLN A 368 -22.73 3.66 19.97
N ILE A 369 -22.14 3.63 18.77
CA ILE A 369 -21.40 4.77 18.20
C ILE A 369 -22.30 6.00 18.13
N GLN A 370 -23.52 5.85 17.61
CA GLN A 370 -24.48 6.94 17.55
C GLN A 370 -24.77 7.52 18.94
N HIS A 371 -25.03 6.66 19.93
CA HIS A 371 -25.28 7.09 21.31
C HIS A 371 -24.08 7.85 21.90
N THR A 372 -22.85 7.33 21.73
CA THR A 372 -21.62 7.99 22.19
C THR A 372 -21.45 9.37 21.55
N ILE A 373 -21.78 9.53 20.27
CA ILE A 373 -21.71 10.84 19.59
C ILE A 373 -22.84 11.78 20.04
N GLU A 374 -24.04 11.27 20.32
CA GLU A 374 -25.13 12.06 20.90
C GLU A 374 -24.77 12.57 22.31
N GLU A 375 -24.09 11.76 23.12
CA GLU A 375 -23.62 12.12 24.47
C GLU A 375 -22.57 13.23 24.45
N LEU A 376 -21.74 13.34 23.41
CA LEU A 376 -20.83 14.47 23.22
C LEU A 376 -21.60 15.82 23.24
N GLY A 377 -22.81 15.84 22.68
CA GLY A 377 -23.68 17.03 22.64
C GLY A 377 -23.12 18.20 21.83
N GLU A 378 -22.15 17.95 20.93
CA GLU A 378 -21.45 18.97 20.16
C GLU A 378 -22.04 19.13 18.75
N PRO A 379 -22.55 20.33 18.37
CA PRO A 379 -23.20 20.55 17.07
C PRO A 379 -22.33 20.28 15.84
N VAL A 380 -21.00 20.24 16.02
CA VAL A 380 -20.06 19.93 14.93
C VAL A 380 -20.25 18.51 14.39
N PHE A 381 -20.92 17.62 15.12
CA PHE A 381 -21.20 16.23 14.71
C PHE A 381 -22.62 16.01 14.16
N ASP A 382 -23.45 17.05 14.02
CA ASP A 382 -24.83 16.91 13.49
C ASP A 382 -24.85 16.24 12.10
N ASP A 383 -23.88 16.57 11.25
CA ASP A 383 -23.70 15.96 9.93
C ASP A 383 -23.34 14.47 10.01
N THR A 384 -22.59 14.10 11.04
CA THR A 384 -22.08 12.75 11.29
C THR A 384 -23.22 11.89 11.82
N LEU A 385 -24.01 12.40 12.78
CA LEU A 385 -25.22 11.76 13.28
C LEU A 385 -26.25 11.52 12.17
N ALA A 386 -26.45 12.49 11.28
CA ALA A 386 -27.33 12.32 10.12
C ALA A 386 -26.86 11.23 9.14
N GLY A 387 -25.56 10.91 9.12
CA GLY A 387 -24.94 9.87 8.28
C GLY A 387 -24.83 8.49 8.92
N LEU A 388 -25.02 8.37 10.25
CA LEU A 388 -24.96 7.11 10.99
C LEU A 388 -26.31 6.36 10.89
N ASP A 389 -26.57 5.77 9.74
CA ASP A 389 -27.68 4.81 9.55
C ASP A 389 -27.31 3.46 10.19
N PRO A 390 -28.05 2.94 11.19
CA PRO A 390 -27.74 1.66 11.84
C PRO A 390 -27.83 0.44 10.91
N VAL A 391 -28.67 0.52 9.86
CA VAL A 391 -28.94 -0.60 8.95
C VAL A 391 -29.37 -1.89 9.68
N ASP A 392 -30.20 -1.73 10.72
CA ASP A 392 -30.67 -2.83 11.59
C ASP A 392 -31.37 -3.95 10.81
N ASP A 393 -32.08 -3.60 9.73
CA ASP A 393 -32.76 -4.55 8.86
C ASP A 393 -31.82 -5.60 8.24
N VAL A 394 -30.58 -5.21 7.93
CA VAL A 394 -29.55 -6.13 7.43
C VAL A 394 -28.95 -6.95 8.56
N ALA A 395 -28.66 -6.31 9.70
CA ALA A 395 -28.10 -6.99 10.86
C ALA A 395 -29.05 -8.09 11.36
N ASP A 396 -30.34 -7.79 11.48
CA ASP A 396 -31.37 -8.73 11.93
C ASP A 396 -31.58 -9.86 10.92
N ALA A 397 -31.62 -9.57 9.62
CA ALA A 397 -31.73 -10.60 8.58
C ALA A 397 -30.58 -11.62 8.65
N ILE A 398 -29.34 -11.14 8.85
CA ILE A 398 -28.17 -12.02 9.03
C ILE A 398 -28.26 -12.78 10.35
N ARG A 399 -28.65 -12.08 11.43
CA ARG A 399 -28.80 -12.67 12.77
C ARG A 399 -29.82 -13.79 12.77
N GLU A 400 -30.92 -13.68 12.06
CA GLU A 400 -31.95 -14.73 12.02
C GLU A 400 -31.52 -15.91 11.14
N ALA A 401 -30.81 -15.64 10.04
CA ALA A 401 -30.49 -16.65 9.02
C ALA A 401 -29.20 -17.44 9.28
N ILE A 402 -28.14 -16.83 9.80
CA ILE A 402 -26.79 -17.42 9.82
C ILE A 402 -26.44 -17.95 11.22
N VAL A 403 -25.76 -19.09 11.28
CA VAL A 403 -25.21 -19.63 12.55
C VAL A 403 -24.07 -18.74 13.07
N PRO A 404 -23.86 -18.63 14.40
CA PRO A 404 -22.80 -17.78 14.94
C PRO A 404 -21.38 -18.12 14.48
N GLU A 405 -21.11 -19.42 14.26
CA GLU A 405 -19.80 -19.91 13.78
C GLU A 405 -19.96 -20.65 12.44
N PRO A 406 -20.11 -19.92 11.32
CA PRO A 406 -20.33 -20.56 10.04
C PRO A 406 -19.04 -21.19 9.50
N PRO A 407 -19.16 -22.31 8.76
CA PRO A 407 -18.04 -22.91 8.05
C PRO A 407 -17.49 -21.96 6.98
N ILE A 408 -16.23 -22.16 6.58
CA ILE A 408 -15.59 -21.34 5.54
C ILE A 408 -16.24 -21.60 4.17
N SER A 409 -16.55 -22.87 3.89
CA SER A 409 -17.22 -23.28 2.67
C SER A 409 -18.72 -23.12 2.82
N VAL A 410 -19.34 -22.39 1.89
CA VAL A 410 -20.80 -22.28 1.78
C VAL A 410 -21.39 -23.53 1.10
N SER A 411 -20.62 -24.21 0.26
CA SER A 411 -21.08 -25.38 -0.50
C SER A 411 -21.17 -26.66 0.34
N ASP A 412 -20.56 -26.68 1.53
CA ASP A 412 -20.46 -27.88 2.35
C ASP A 412 -21.61 -27.97 3.39
N GLY A 413 -22.52 -26.98 3.39
CA GLY A 413 -23.65 -26.87 4.31
C GLY A 413 -23.26 -26.44 5.73
N GLY A 414 -24.25 -26.26 6.60
CA GLY A 414 -24.08 -25.85 8.01
C GLY A 414 -23.91 -24.35 8.25
N VAL A 415 -24.35 -23.51 7.30
CA VAL A 415 -24.31 -22.04 7.36
C VAL A 415 -25.61 -21.46 7.93
N ILE A 416 -26.76 -22.04 7.58
CA ILE A 416 -28.09 -21.53 7.93
C ILE A 416 -28.50 -22.06 9.32
N ARG A 417 -29.12 -21.21 10.12
CA ARG A 417 -29.58 -21.51 11.48
C ARG A 417 -30.79 -22.44 11.50
N ASP A 418 -30.84 -23.34 12.48
CA ASP A 418 -32.03 -24.16 12.75
C ASP A 418 -33.23 -23.23 13.08
N GLY A 419 -34.42 -23.54 12.56
CA GLY A 419 -35.63 -22.74 12.75
C GLY A 419 -35.82 -21.60 11.75
N PHE A 420 -34.83 -21.31 10.90
CA PHE A 420 -34.96 -20.30 9.84
C PHE A 420 -35.86 -20.79 8.68
N ASN A 421 -35.80 -22.08 8.37
CA ASN A 421 -36.59 -22.68 7.30
C ASN A 421 -37.08 -24.08 7.67
N ALA A 422 -38.41 -24.24 7.75
CA ALA A 422 -39.03 -25.49 8.17
C ALA A 422 -38.67 -26.71 7.30
N GLN A 423 -38.48 -26.50 5.98
CA GLN A 423 -38.12 -27.59 5.07
C GLN A 423 -36.67 -28.04 5.28
N LEU A 424 -35.76 -27.10 5.52
CA LEU A 424 -34.37 -27.40 5.86
C LEU A 424 -34.29 -28.14 7.21
N ASP A 425 -35.08 -27.71 8.19
CA ASP A 425 -35.17 -28.38 9.49
C ASP A 425 -35.68 -29.83 9.35
N GLU A 426 -36.67 -30.07 8.49
CA GLU A 426 -37.16 -31.43 8.19
C GLU A 426 -36.05 -32.31 7.57
N TYR A 427 -35.28 -31.79 6.63
CA TYR A 427 -34.14 -32.54 6.06
C TYR A 427 -33.06 -32.82 7.10
N ARG A 428 -32.75 -31.84 7.96
CA ARG A 428 -31.78 -32.02 9.06
C ARG A 428 -32.26 -33.02 10.09
N ASP A 429 -33.55 -33.02 10.42
CA ASP A 429 -34.16 -34.01 11.31
C ASP A 429 -34.11 -35.42 10.70
N ALA A 430 -34.43 -35.56 9.41
CA ALA A 430 -34.29 -36.84 8.69
C ALA A 430 -32.86 -37.38 8.74
N MET A 431 -31.84 -36.53 8.58
CA MET A 431 -30.42 -36.91 8.71
C MET A 431 -30.04 -37.29 10.15
N ARG A 432 -30.50 -36.52 11.15
CA ARG A 432 -30.25 -36.81 12.58
C ARG A 432 -30.89 -38.15 12.98
N ASN A 433 -32.15 -38.35 12.62
CA ASN A 433 -32.87 -39.61 12.84
C ASN A 433 -32.24 -40.77 12.06
N GLY A 434 -31.71 -40.51 10.86
CA GLY A 434 -30.95 -41.48 10.08
C GLY A 434 -29.73 -42.05 10.83
N LYS A 435 -28.99 -41.21 11.56
CA LYS A 435 -27.87 -41.69 12.40
C LYS A 435 -28.33 -42.56 13.55
N THR A 436 -29.44 -42.19 14.20
CA THR A 436 -30.06 -43.01 15.26
C THR A 436 -30.48 -44.37 14.72
N TRP A 437 -31.11 -44.40 13.55
CA TRP A 437 -31.49 -45.63 12.86
C TRP A 437 -30.30 -46.51 12.51
N LEU A 438 -29.18 -45.93 12.05
CA LEU A 438 -27.96 -46.68 11.76
C LEU A 438 -27.37 -47.31 13.04
N ALA A 439 -27.44 -46.60 14.17
CA ALA A 439 -26.98 -47.14 15.46
C ALA A 439 -27.89 -48.27 15.96
N GLU A 440 -29.21 -48.13 15.83
CA GLU A 440 -30.19 -49.18 16.14
C GLU A 440 -30.01 -50.41 15.24
N MET A 441 -29.78 -50.20 13.94
CA MET A 441 -29.49 -51.27 12.99
C MET A 441 -28.17 -51.97 13.33
N GLU A 442 -27.11 -51.23 13.66
CA GLU A 442 -25.84 -51.83 14.10
C GLU A 442 -26.03 -52.71 15.34
N ALA A 443 -26.80 -52.25 16.33
CA ALA A 443 -27.11 -53.02 17.54
C ALA A 443 -27.92 -54.28 17.21
N HIS A 444 -28.95 -54.15 16.36
CA HIS A 444 -29.77 -55.27 15.92
C HIS A 444 -28.96 -56.31 15.14
N GLU A 445 -28.11 -55.89 14.20
CA GLU A 445 -27.26 -56.80 13.43
C GLU A 445 -26.23 -57.51 14.31
N ARG A 446 -25.68 -56.84 15.34
CA ARG A 446 -24.80 -57.50 16.33
C ARG A 446 -25.53 -58.60 17.10
N GLU A 447 -26.77 -58.34 17.51
CA GLU A 447 -27.58 -59.30 18.26
C GLU A 447 -27.98 -60.51 17.40
N VAL A 448 -28.44 -60.27 16.17
CA VAL A 448 -28.90 -61.32 15.24
C VAL A 448 -27.74 -62.20 14.76
N THR A 449 -26.57 -61.63 14.49
CA THR A 449 -25.41 -62.39 13.99
C THR A 449 -24.52 -62.96 15.10
N GLY A 450 -24.63 -62.45 16.33
CA GLY A 450 -23.73 -62.77 17.44
C GLY A 450 -22.30 -62.25 17.24
N ILE A 451 -22.09 -61.26 16.36
CA ILE A 451 -20.78 -60.69 16.02
C ILE A 451 -20.60 -59.35 16.73
N ASN A 452 -20.01 -59.37 17.93
CA ASN A 452 -19.85 -58.17 18.77
C ASN A 452 -19.00 -57.05 18.13
N ASN A 453 -18.11 -57.39 17.20
CA ASN A 453 -17.21 -56.43 16.55
C ASN A 453 -17.71 -55.93 15.17
N LEU A 454 -18.94 -56.29 14.77
CA LEU A 454 -19.59 -55.77 13.57
C LEU A 454 -19.77 -54.26 13.69
N LYS A 455 -19.47 -53.50 12.62
CA LYS A 455 -19.63 -52.03 12.59
C LYS A 455 -20.27 -51.59 11.30
N ILE A 456 -21.16 -50.60 11.39
CA ILE A 456 -21.64 -49.89 10.21
C ILE A 456 -20.72 -48.69 9.98
N GLY A 457 -20.03 -48.69 8.84
CA GLY A 457 -19.13 -47.62 8.43
C GLY A 457 -19.62 -46.91 7.18
N TYR A 458 -18.99 -45.78 6.86
CA TYR A 458 -19.21 -45.01 5.64
C TYR A 458 -17.90 -44.82 4.89
N ASN A 459 -17.96 -44.80 3.55
CA ASN A 459 -16.84 -44.46 2.69
C ASN A 459 -17.37 -43.72 1.45
N HIS A 460 -16.70 -42.65 1.03
CA HIS A 460 -17.11 -41.83 -0.12
C HIS A 460 -17.21 -42.59 -1.45
N VAL A 461 -16.56 -43.76 -1.62
CA VAL A 461 -16.56 -44.54 -2.87
C VAL A 461 -17.70 -45.56 -2.92
N PHE A 462 -18.03 -46.19 -1.78
CA PHE A 462 -18.99 -47.31 -1.73
C PHE A 462 -20.18 -47.05 -0.81
N GLY A 463 -20.24 -45.87 -0.20
CA GLY A 463 -21.30 -45.44 0.70
C GLY A 463 -21.29 -46.17 2.06
N TYR A 464 -22.47 -46.39 2.63
CA TYR A 464 -22.60 -47.13 3.90
C TYR A 464 -22.38 -48.64 3.69
N TYR A 465 -21.72 -49.27 4.66
CA TYR A 465 -21.40 -50.70 4.65
C TYR A 465 -21.38 -51.29 6.05
N ILE A 466 -21.56 -52.61 6.12
CA ILE A 466 -21.39 -53.42 7.32
C ILE A 466 -20.02 -54.09 7.24
N GLU A 467 -19.11 -53.78 8.16
CA GLU A 467 -17.77 -54.35 8.22
C GLU A 467 -17.74 -55.54 9.19
N VAL A 468 -17.27 -56.69 8.71
CA VAL A 468 -17.15 -57.94 9.47
C VAL A 468 -15.76 -58.51 9.29
N THR A 469 -15.13 -58.94 10.40
CA THR A 469 -13.80 -59.58 10.36
C THR A 469 -13.84 -60.93 9.68
N LYS A 470 -12.77 -61.30 8.95
CA LYS A 470 -12.71 -62.58 8.19
C LYS A 470 -13.04 -63.84 9.02
N VAL A 471 -12.69 -63.84 10.31
CA VAL A 471 -12.93 -64.96 11.24
C VAL A 471 -14.43 -65.18 11.53
N ASN A 472 -15.27 -64.17 11.31
CA ASN A 472 -16.70 -64.22 11.61
C ASN A 472 -17.57 -64.32 10.34
N LEU A 473 -16.99 -64.52 9.16
CA LEU A 473 -17.74 -64.58 7.89
C LEU A 473 -18.73 -65.75 7.85
N ASP A 474 -18.36 -66.89 8.42
CA ASP A 474 -19.20 -68.10 8.44
C ASP A 474 -20.49 -67.93 9.26
N LYS A 475 -20.59 -66.86 10.05
CA LYS A 475 -21.77 -66.51 10.86
C LYS A 475 -22.77 -65.62 10.13
N LEU A 476 -22.43 -65.11 8.94
CA LEU A 476 -23.32 -64.27 8.15
C LEU A 476 -24.29 -65.13 7.31
N PRO A 477 -25.60 -64.86 7.35
CA PRO A 477 -26.56 -65.46 6.43
C PRO A 477 -26.22 -65.14 4.97
N ALA A 478 -26.06 -66.16 4.13
CA ALA A 478 -25.58 -66.01 2.75
C ALA A 478 -26.59 -65.34 1.79
N ASP A 479 -27.85 -65.20 2.20
CA ASP A 479 -28.97 -64.70 1.42
C ASP A 479 -29.29 -63.22 1.65
N ARG A 480 -28.83 -62.63 2.76
CA ARG A 480 -29.16 -61.24 3.15
C ARG A 480 -28.04 -60.22 2.87
N TYR A 481 -26.79 -60.64 2.84
CA TYR A 481 -25.62 -59.76 2.79
C TYR A 481 -24.96 -59.77 1.41
N GLU A 482 -24.96 -58.62 0.74
CA GLU A 482 -24.27 -58.42 -0.54
C GLU A 482 -22.86 -57.86 -0.31
N ARG A 483 -21.82 -58.57 -0.77
CA ARG A 483 -20.42 -58.14 -0.59
C ARG A 483 -20.08 -56.92 -1.46
N LYS A 484 -19.61 -55.83 -0.83
CA LYS A 484 -19.14 -54.60 -1.49
C LYS A 484 -17.62 -54.55 -1.69
N GLN A 485 -16.82 -54.92 -0.68
CA GLN A 485 -15.36 -54.79 -0.73
C GLN A 485 -14.66 -55.81 0.18
N THR A 486 -13.52 -56.36 -0.26
CA THR A 486 -12.67 -57.24 0.56
C THR A 486 -11.42 -56.47 1.01
N LEU A 487 -11.15 -56.45 2.31
CA LEU A 487 -9.94 -55.88 2.92
C LEU A 487 -8.98 -56.99 3.39
N ALA A 488 -7.79 -56.58 3.86
CA ALA A 488 -6.80 -57.52 4.39
C ALA A 488 -7.37 -58.40 5.53
N ASN A 489 -8.09 -57.79 6.49
CA ASN A 489 -8.57 -58.45 7.72
C ASN A 489 -10.10 -58.49 7.89
N ALA A 490 -10.84 -57.85 6.98
CA ALA A 490 -12.30 -57.73 7.06
C ALA A 490 -12.94 -57.79 5.66
N GLU A 491 -14.24 -58.03 5.61
CA GLU A 491 -15.06 -57.85 4.42
C GLU A 491 -16.21 -56.88 4.72
N ARG A 492 -16.58 -56.10 3.71
CA ARG A 492 -17.64 -55.10 3.77
C ARG A 492 -18.84 -55.56 2.98
N PHE A 493 -20.01 -55.49 3.60
CA PHE A 493 -21.29 -55.94 3.05
C PHE A 493 -22.32 -54.81 3.02
N SER A 494 -23.41 -55.03 2.31
CA SER A 494 -24.59 -54.17 2.24
C SER A 494 -25.84 -55.02 2.30
N THR A 495 -26.92 -54.50 2.90
CA THR A 495 -28.23 -55.16 2.95
C THR A 495 -29.28 -54.29 2.27
N PRO A 496 -30.43 -54.86 1.83
CA PRO A 496 -31.52 -54.08 1.25
C PRO A 496 -32.00 -52.94 2.16
N GLU A 497 -32.08 -53.18 3.47
CA GLU A 497 -32.52 -52.18 4.46
C GLU A 497 -31.50 -51.06 4.61
N LEU A 498 -30.20 -51.40 4.61
CA LEU A 498 -29.13 -50.41 4.69
C LEU A 498 -29.09 -49.55 3.42
N LYS A 499 -29.31 -50.13 2.23
CA LYS A 499 -29.37 -49.38 0.96
C LYS A 499 -30.55 -48.39 0.93
N GLU A 500 -31.72 -48.80 1.39
CA GLU A 500 -32.89 -47.91 1.40
C GLU A 500 -32.69 -46.74 2.38
N LYS A 501 -32.07 -47.00 3.54
CA LYS A 501 -31.73 -45.95 4.49
C LYS A 501 -30.63 -45.03 4.00
N GLU A 502 -29.59 -45.60 3.41
CA GLU A 502 -28.53 -44.87 2.71
C GLU A 502 -29.12 -43.91 1.67
N ARG A 503 -30.06 -44.38 0.84
CA ARG A 503 -30.75 -43.54 -0.16
C ARG A 503 -31.47 -42.35 0.48
N LEU A 504 -32.25 -42.58 1.54
CA LEU A 504 -32.99 -41.52 2.24
C LEU A 504 -32.06 -40.49 2.89
N ILE A 505 -30.96 -40.95 3.53
CA ILE A 505 -30.00 -40.06 4.18
C ILE A 505 -29.26 -39.22 3.14
N LEU A 506 -28.75 -39.83 2.08
CA LEU A 506 -28.01 -39.13 1.03
C LEU A 506 -28.90 -38.15 0.24
N GLU A 507 -30.16 -38.52 -0.04
CA GLU A 507 -31.11 -37.63 -0.71
C GLU A 507 -31.48 -36.43 0.18
N ALA A 508 -31.65 -36.64 1.49
CA ALA A 508 -31.88 -35.56 2.43
C ALA A 508 -30.64 -34.65 2.58
N GLU A 509 -29.43 -35.23 2.60
CA GLU A 509 -28.17 -34.48 2.65
C GLU A 509 -27.97 -33.61 1.41
N GLU A 510 -28.16 -34.17 0.21
CA GLU A 510 -28.04 -33.43 -1.05
C GLU A 510 -29.07 -32.30 -1.14
N LYS A 511 -30.34 -32.57 -0.81
CA LYS A 511 -31.40 -31.55 -0.81
C LYS A 511 -31.19 -30.49 0.28
N SER A 512 -30.67 -30.88 1.45
CA SER A 512 -30.32 -29.95 2.52
C SER A 512 -29.26 -28.96 2.06
N VAL A 513 -28.15 -29.45 1.52
CA VAL A 513 -27.04 -28.60 1.03
C VAL A 513 -27.50 -27.67 -0.09
N ALA A 514 -28.29 -28.19 -1.05
CA ALA A 514 -28.79 -27.38 -2.15
C ALA A 514 -29.78 -26.28 -1.68
N LEU A 515 -30.70 -26.62 -0.77
CA LEU A 515 -31.64 -25.64 -0.20
C LEU A 515 -30.91 -24.61 0.65
N GLU A 516 -29.93 -25.02 1.45
CA GLU A 516 -29.11 -24.14 2.27
C GLU A 516 -28.33 -23.14 1.43
N TYR A 517 -27.70 -23.59 0.34
CA TYR A 517 -27.04 -22.71 -0.62
C TYR A 517 -28.01 -21.70 -1.23
N LYS A 518 -29.22 -22.14 -1.60
CA LYS A 518 -30.26 -21.23 -2.13
C LYS A 518 -30.66 -20.16 -1.11
N LEU A 519 -30.98 -20.56 0.12
CA LEU A 519 -31.36 -19.61 1.19
C LEU A 519 -30.25 -18.61 1.47
N PHE A 520 -28.99 -19.06 1.44
CA PHE A 520 -27.84 -18.17 1.58
C PHE A 520 -27.72 -17.18 0.41
N VAL A 521 -27.97 -17.60 -0.83
CA VAL A 521 -27.99 -16.71 -2.00
C VAL A 521 -29.13 -15.70 -1.90
N ASP A 522 -30.32 -16.14 -1.49
CA ASP A 522 -31.49 -15.25 -1.31
C ASP A 522 -31.19 -14.17 -0.26
N LEU A 523 -30.58 -14.53 0.88
CA LEU A 523 -30.12 -13.58 1.90
C LEU A 523 -29.11 -12.59 1.31
N ARG A 524 -28.16 -13.05 0.49
CA ARG A 524 -27.15 -12.17 -0.11
C ARG A 524 -27.76 -11.15 -1.07
N GLU A 525 -28.76 -11.52 -1.85
CA GLU A 525 -29.49 -10.57 -2.70
C GLU A 525 -30.28 -9.56 -1.86
N GLN A 526 -30.82 -9.97 -0.71
CA GLN A 526 -31.42 -9.03 0.25
C GLN A 526 -30.38 -8.02 0.77
N VAL A 527 -29.21 -8.46 1.24
CA VAL A 527 -28.12 -7.57 1.71
C VAL A 527 -27.63 -6.65 0.57
N LYS A 528 -27.56 -7.17 -0.66
CA LYS A 528 -27.14 -6.42 -1.85
C LYS A 528 -28.00 -5.18 -2.09
N SER A 529 -29.29 -5.22 -1.76
CA SER A 529 -30.19 -4.06 -1.88
C SER A 529 -29.81 -2.88 -0.98
N ALA A 530 -29.04 -3.12 0.08
CA ALA A 530 -28.60 -2.11 1.05
C ALA A 530 -27.17 -1.60 0.83
N ILE A 531 -26.47 -1.99 -0.25
CA ILE A 531 -25.05 -1.63 -0.50
C ILE A 531 -24.79 -0.12 -0.39
N THR A 532 -25.66 0.72 -0.97
CA THR A 532 -25.48 2.17 -0.92
C THR A 532 -25.58 2.73 0.50
N ARG A 533 -26.43 2.15 1.35
CA ARG A 533 -26.53 2.52 2.77
C ARG A 533 -25.25 2.13 3.50
N LEU A 534 -24.78 0.90 3.28
CA LEU A 534 -23.53 0.38 3.87
C LEU A 534 -22.30 1.20 3.48
N GLN A 535 -22.18 1.63 2.21
CA GLN A 535 -21.06 2.46 1.76
C GLN A 535 -21.06 3.86 2.39
N LYS A 536 -22.23 4.50 2.50
CA LYS A 536 -22.37 5.81 3.17
C LYS A 536 -22.04 5.72 4.65
N LEU A 537 -22.52 4.68 5.33
CA LEU A 537 -22.19 4.39 6.71
C LEU A 537 -20.68 4.18 6.88
N ALA A 538 -20.07 3.34 6.03
CA ALA A 538 -18.63 3.07 6.07
C ALA A 538 -17.80 4.35 5.91
N ALA A 539 -18.16 5.24 4.98
CA ALA A 539 -17.48 6.53 4.80
C ALA A 539 -17.59 7.43 6.04
N THR A 540 -18.76 7.45 6.67
CA THR A 540 -19.03 8.24 7.89
C THR A 540 -18.20 7.72 9.07
N ILE A 541 -18.21 6.40 9.30
CA ILE A 541 -17.42 5.77 10.37
C ILE A 541 -15.92 5.93 10.10
N ALA A 542 -15.47 5.78 8.85
CA ALA A 542 -14.07 5.98 8.48
C ALA A 542 -13.61 7.41 8.82
N ALA A 543 -14.41 8.44 8.51
CA ALA A 543 -14.08 9.82 8.86
C ALA A 543 -14.02 10.04 10.37
N LEU A 544 -14.99 9.48 11.11
CA LEU A 544 -15.03 9.54 12.57
C LEU A 544 -13.78 8.89 13.22
N ASP A 545 -13.36 7.73 12.72
CA ASP A 545 -12.16 7.02 13.16
C ASP A 545 -10.88 7.85 12.90
N VAL A 546 -10.80 8.57 11.78
CA VAL A 546 -9.67 9.49 11.52
C VAL A 546 -9.65 10.66 12.51
N PHE A 547 -10.80 11.27 12.81
CA PHE A 547 -10.87 12.36 13.79
C PHE A 547 -10.49 11.89 15.19
N GLN A 548 -10.96 10.71 15.60
CA GLN A 548 -10.56 10.06 16.84
C GLN A 548 -9.06 9.80 16.88
N SER A 549 -8.49 9.30 15.78
CA SER A 549 -7.05 9.08 15.64
C SER A 549 -6.24 10.37 15.81
N PHE A 550 -6.67 11.46 15.18
CA PHE A 550 -6.05 12.78 15.37
C PHE A 550 -6.15 13.25 16.82
N ALA A 551 -7.30 13.09 17.48
CA ALA A 551 -7.47 13.46 18.87
C ALA A 551 -6.52 12.68 19.79
N VAL A 552 -6.41 11.36 19.64
CA VAL A 552 -5.49 10.54 20.46
C VAL A 552 -4.03 10.97 20.26
N VAL A 553 -3.59 11.13 19.01
CA VAL A 553 -2.20 11.58 18.74
C VAL A 553 -1.98 12.99 19.31
N SER A 554 -2.98 13.86 19.23
CA SER A 554 -2.88 15.22 19.74
C SER A 554 -2.78 15.27 21.27
N GLU A 555 -3.48 14.37 21.97
CA GLU A 555 -3.36 14.21 23.41
C GLU A 555 -1.99 13.62 23.81
N ASP A 556 -1.62 12.46 23.24
CA ASP A 556 -0.41 11.71 23.59
C ASP A 556 0.88 12.54 23.41
N TYR A 557 0.92 13.36 22.36
CA TYR A 557 2.09 14.17 22.00
C TYR A 557 1.90 15.67 22.26
N HIS A 558 0.81 16.04 22.93
CA HIS A 558 0.48 17.43 23.30
C HIS A 558 0.55 18.38 22.09
N PHE A 559 -0.20 18.06 21.05
CA PHE A 559 -0.37 18.94 19.90
C PHE A 559 -1.42 20.01 20.19
N VAL A 560 -1.32 21.12 19.47
CA VAL A 560 -2.17 22.29 19.66
C VAL A 560 -2.95 22.61 18.40
N LYS A 561 -4.17 23.13 18.57
CA LYS A 561 -5.00 23.58 17.45
C LYS A 561 -4.31 24.74 16.73
N PRO A 562 -3.90 24.60 15.46
CA PRO A 562 -3.33 25.73 14.73
C PRO A 562 -4.42 26.74 14.37
N THR A 563 -4.05 28.02 14.32
CA THR A 563 -4.94 29.09 13.82
C THR A 563 -4.59 29.42 12.37
N LEU A 564 -5.56 29.33 11.48
CA LEU A 564 -5.38 29.74 10.08
C LEU A 564 -5.58 31.24 9.92
N VAL A 565 -4.64 31.90 9.25
CA VAL A 565 -4.69 33.35 8.99
C VAL A 565 -4.83 33.63 7.49
N SER A 566 -5.48 34.75 7.15
CA SER A 566 -5.72 35.13 5.75
C SER A 566 -4.53 35.85 5.09
N GLY A 567 -3.51 36.25 5.85
CA GLY A 567 -2.32 36.94 5.36
C GLY A 567 -1.09 36.04 5.34
N HIS A 568 0.06 36.57 4.90
CA HIS A 568 1.31 35.81 4.79
C HIS A 568 2.05 35.57 6.11
N SER A 569 1.47 35.87 7.27
CA SER A 569 2.19 35.72 8.55
C SER A 569 2.23 34.26 9.01
N LEU A 570 3.42 33.74 9.27
CA LEU A 570 3.68 32.43 9.85
C LEU A 570 4.37 32.61 11.21
N LYS A 571 3.79 32.03 12.26
CA LYS A 571 4.34 32.02 13.61
C LYS A 571 4.08 30.67 14.27
N ILE A 572 5.15 29.92 14.52
CA ILE A 572 5.14 28.68 15.28
C ILE A 572 6.04 28.88 16.49
N VAL A 573 5.52 28.64 17.69
CA VAL A 573 6.26 28.75 18.95
C VAL A 573 6.53 27.35 19.48
N GLN A 574 7.79 27.08 19.81
CA GLN A 574 8.28 25.80 20.31
C GLN A 574 7.81 24.62 19.43
N GLY A 575 7.94 24.79 18.11
CA GLY A 575 7.61 23.76 17.13
C GLY A 575 8.54 22.56 17.24
N ARG A 576 8.01 21.36 16.97
CA ARG A 576 8.73 20.10 17.10
C ARG A 576 8.55 19.24 15.86
N HIS A 577 9.57 18.50 15.45
CA HIS A 577 9.45 17.56 14.36
C HIS A 577 8.69 16.32 14.85
N PRO A 578 7.49 16.05 14.33
CA PRO A 578 6.55 15.10 14.92
C PRO A 578 7.11 13.66 15.01
N VAL A 579 7.79 13.20 13.96
CA VAL A 579 8.36 11.84 13.91
C VAL A 579 9.64 11.72 14.76
N VAL A 580 10.57 12.67 14.63
CA VAL A 580 11.83 12.66 15.38
C VAL A 580 11.59 12.78 16.88
N GLU A 581 10.64 13.62 17.32
CA GLU A 581 10.22 13.71 18.72
C GLU A 581 9.73 12.36 19.25
N LYS A 582 8.89 11.64 18.50
CA LYS A 582 8.41 10.32 18.91
C LYS A 582 9.53 9.29 19.06
N VAL A 583 10.56 9.36 18.22
CA VAL A 583 11.70 8.42 18.27
C VAL A 583 12.68 8.76 19.40
N LEU A 584 13.01 10.04 19.60
CA LEU A 584 13.97 10.48 20.62
C LEU A 584 13.36 10.63 22.02
N GLY A 585 12.04 10.81 22.09
CA GLY A 585 11.32 11.20 23.29
C GLY A 585 11.32 12.72 23.50
N ARG A 586 10.22 13.23 24.08
CA ARG A 586 9.99 14.67 24.26
C ARG A 586 11.06 15.37 25.10
N GLN A 587 11.61 14.72 26.11
CA GLN A 587 12.64 15.32 26.99
C GLN A 587 13.98 15.54 26.27
N SER A 588 14.24 14.82 25.19
CA SER A 588 15.49 14.87 24.43
C SER A 588 15.40 15.80 23.22
N TYR A 589 14.19 16.08 22.72
CA TYR A 589 13.98 16.90 21.53
C TYR A 589 14.05 18.40 21.89
N VAL A 590 14.79 19.17 21.09
CA VAL A 590 14.90 20.63 21.26
C VAL A 590 13.87 21.34 20.37
N PRO A 591 12.81 21.93 20.95
CA PRO A 591 11.81 22.70 20.20
C PRO A 591 12.37 24.01 19.62
N ASN A 592 11.83 24.43 18.48
CA ASN A 592 12.29 25.62 17.76
C ASN A 592 11.13 26.48 17.26
N ASP A 593 11.30 27.79 17.38
CA ASP A 593 10.34 28.77 16.85
C ASP A 593 10.54 28.97 15.34
N VAL A 594 9.45 29.23 14.61
CA VAL A 594 9.47 29.68 13.21
C VAL A 594 8.68 30.97 13.13
N THR A 595 9.33 32.09 12.83
CA THR A 595 8.65 33.37 12.65
C THR A 595 8.99 33.96 11.29
N MET A 596 7.97 34.16 10.47
CA MET A 596 8.03 34.83 9.18
C MET A 596 6.81 35.72 9.05
N ASP A 597 6.96 36.98 9.45
CA ASP A 597 5.88 37.97 9.35
C ASP A 597 5.56 38.35 7.90
N THR A 598 4.72 39.35 7.69
CA THR A 598 4.38 39.85 6.35
C THR A 598 5.56 40.44 5.61
N ASP A 599 6.59 40.88 6.33
CA ASP A 599 7.79 41.50 5.75
C ASP A 599 8.94 40.51 5.59
N THR A 600 8.80 39.27 6.06
CA THR A 600 9.85 38.23 6.01
C THR A 600 9.38 37.04 5.19
N ASN A 601 9.92 36.89 3.98
CA ASN A 601 9.59 35.78 3.08
C ASN A 601 10.68 34.71 3.00
N ILE A 602 11.92 35.04 3.34
CA ILE A 602 13.04 34.10 3.25
C ILE A 602 13.77 34.04 4.59
N LEU A 603 13.94 32.83 5.12
CA LEU A 603 14.88 32.55 6.19
C LEU A 603 16.12 31.89 5.59
N LEU A 604 17.25 32.60 5.66
CA LEU A 604 18.55 32.05 5.29
C LEU A 604 19.15 31.35 6.50
N ILE A 605 19.22 30.02 6.43
CA ILE A 605 19.62 29.14 7.52
C ILE A 605 21.11 28.79 7.36
N THR A 606 21.92 29.15 8.34
CA THR A 606 23.34 28.79 8.40
C THR A 606 23.66 27.94 9.62
N GLY A 607 24.83 27.29 9.59
CA GLY A 607 25.35 26.51 10.71
C GLY A 607 25.95 25.18 10.29
N PRO A 608 26.65 24.51 11.20
CA PRO A 608 27.39 23.29 10.91
C PRO A 608 26.51 22.13 10.42
N ASN A 609 27.11 21.14 9.78
CA ASN A 609 26.41 19.91 9.42
C ASN A 609 26.04 19.12 10.67
N MET A 610 24.96 18.32 10.60
CA MET A 610 24.38 17.61 11.75
C MET A 610 23.79 18.50 12.86
N SER A 611 23.79 19.82 12.69
CA SER A 611 23.23 20.76 13.68
C SER A 611 21.70 20.76 13.73
N GLY A 612 21.01 20.21 12.74
CA GLY A 612 19.54 20.09 12.72
C GLY A 612 18.83 20.98 11.70
N LYS A 613 19.55 21.67 10.81
CA LYS A 613 18.99 22.51 9.72
C LYS A 613 17.89 21.79 8.91
N SER A 614 18.19 20.60 8.39
CA SER A 614 17.23 19.82 7.60
C SER A 614 16.05 19.30 8.43
N THR A 615 16.25 19.07 9.74
CA THR A 615 15.16 18.68 10.65
C THR A 615 14.22 19.85 10.89
N TYR A 616 14.74 21.06 11.07
CA TYR A 616 13.97 22.29 11.21
C TYR A 616 13.13 22.62 9.96
N MET A 617 13.69 22.44 8.77
CA MET A 617 12.95 22.62 7.51
C MET A 617 11.82 21.60 7.35
N ARG A 618 12.13 20.31 7.58
CA ARG A 618 11.12 19.23 7.51
C ARG A 618 10.02 19.41 8.54
N GLN A 619 10.36 19.87 9.75
CA GLN A 619 9.40 20.19 10.81
C GLN A 619 8.32 21.17 10.34
N LEU A 620 8.69 22.26 9.67
CA LEU A 620 7.73 23.24 9.16
C LEU A 620 6.81 22.61 8.11
N ALA A 621 7.37 21.87 7.16
CA ALA A 621 6.60 21.20 6.11
C ALA A 621 5.55 20.24 6.66
N LEU A 622 5.96 19.38 7.60
CA LEU A 622 5.06 18.42 8.24
C LEU A 622 4.00 19.12 9.09
N THR A 623 4.34 20.23 9.74
CA THR A 623 3.40 21.06 10.50
C THR A 623 2.31 21.63 9.58
N VAL A 624 2.67 22.13 8.40
CA VAL A 624 1.73 22.63 7.39
C VAL A 624 0.81 21.51 6.90
N ILE A 625 1.39 20.35 6.55
CA ILE A 625 0.62 19.18 6.09
C ILE A 625 -0.39 18.75 7.15
N MET A 626 0.03 18.59 8.41
CA MET A 626 -0.85 18.20 9.52
C MET A 626 -1.98 19.22 9.74
N ALA A 627 -1.66 20.54 9.72
CA ALA A 627 -2.66 21.58 9.86
C ALA A 627 -3.71 21.53 8.75
N GLN A 628 -3.28 21.41 7.49
CA GLN A 628 -4.14 21.35 6.30
C GLN A 628 -4.89 20.01 6.13
N MET A 629 -4.48 18.95 6.82
CA MET A 629 -5.30 17.74 6.98
C MET A 629 -6.47 17.93 7.94
N GLY A 630 -6.39 18.94 8.82
CA GLY A 630 -7.32 19.16 9.93
C GLY A 630 -6.86 18.58 11.27
N CYS A 631 -5.62 18.10 11.36
CA CYS A 631 -5.01 17.61 12.61
C CYS A 631 -4.44 18.79 13.42
N PHE A 632 -4.25 18.59 14.72
CA PHE A 632 -3.48 19.54 15.55
C PHE A 632 -1.98 19.34 15.29
N VAL A 633 -1.18 20.33 15.67
CA VAL A 633 0.24 20.41 15.28
C VAL A 633 1.20 20.36 16.47
N PRO A 634 2.43 19.83 16.29
CA PRO A 634 3.44 19.70 17.33
C PRO A 634 4.10 21.04 17.68
N ALA A 635 3.41 21.90 18.43
CA ALA A 635 3.91 23.20 18.87
C ALA A 635 3.35 23.58 20.25
N GLU A 636 3.79 24.70 20.82
CA GLU A 636 3.10 25.37 21.94
C GLU A 636 2.00 26.29 21.42
N SER A 637 2.24 26.97 20.30
CA SER A 637 1.22 27.68 19.53
C SER A 637 1.61 27.74 18.06
N ALA A 638 0.62 27.77 17.17
CA ALA A 638 0.84 27.84 15.73
C ALA A 638 -0.21 28.72 15.06
N SER A 639 0.26 29.68 14.27
CA SER A 639 -0.54 30.55 13.41
C SER A 639 0.09 30.56 12.02
N MET A 640 -0.65 30.17 10.98
CA MET A 640 -0.07 30.03 9.65
C MET A 640 -1.08 30.29 8.53
N PRO A 641 -0.64 30.74 7.34
CA PRO A 641 -1.51 30.77 6.17
C PRO A 641 -1.83 29.35 5.69
N VAL A 642 -2.80 29.27 4.78
CA VAL A 642 -3.00 28.06 3.98
C VAL A 642 -2.03 28.10 2.80
N PHE A 643 -1.22 27.05 2.66
CA PHE A 643 -0.28 26.89 1.56
C PHE A 643 -0.93 26.12 0.40
N ASP A 644 -0.59 26.51 -0.83
CA ASP A 644 -1.08 25.86 -2.05
C ASP A 644 -0.15 24.74 -2.55
N GLN A 645 1.15 24.86 -2.32
CA GLN A 645 2.18 23.92 -2.78
C GLN A 645 3.36 23.87 -1.79
N ILE A 646 3.98 22.69 -1.66
CA ILE A 646 5.29 22.56 -0.97
C ILE A 646 6.30 22.01 -1.97
N PHE A 647 7.40 22.75 -2.14
CA PHE A 647 8.57 22.33 -2.90
C PHE A 647 9.69 21.98 -1.95
N THR A 648 10.28 20.80 -2.13
CA THR A 648 11.44 20.38 -1.33
C THR A 648 12.60 19.98 -2.20
N ARG A 649 13.79 20.41 -1.78
CA ARG A 649 15.09 19.90 -2.20
C ARG A 649 15.87 19.60 -0.93
N ILE A 650 15.67 18.42 -0.35
CA ILE A 650 16.29 18.02 0.92
C ILE A 650 17.00 16.67 0.70
N GLY A 651 18.33 16.72 0.60
CA GLY A 651 19.17 15.54 0.38
C GLY A 651 19.15 15.01 -1.06
N ALA A 652 20.29 14.50 -1.54
CA ALA A 652 20.35 13.77 -2.81
C ALA A 652 20.29 12.27 -2.53
N ALA A 653 19.33 11.56 -3.15
CA ALA A 653 19.56 10.17 -3.51
C ALA A 653 20.12 10.19 -4.94
N ASP A 654 21.24 9.50 -5.16
CA ASP A 654 21.76 9.36 -6.52
C ASP A 654 20.72 8.63 -7.39
N ASP A 655 20.30 9.25 -8.48
CA ASP A 655 19.58 8.55 -9.53
C ASP A 655 20.57 8.02 -10.58
N LEU A 656 21.38 7.05 -10.15
CA LEU A 656 22.35 6.38 -11.01
C LEU A 656 21.66 5.64 -12.18
N ILE A 657 20.36 5.34 -12.04
CA ILE A 657 19.58 4.56 -13.01
C ILE A 657 19.19 5.42 -14.21
N SER A 658 18.83 6.70 -14.00
CA SER A 658 18.49 7.62 -15.10
C SER A 658 19.71 8.26 -15.78
N GLY A 659 20.91 8.06 -15.25
CA GLY A 659 22.15 8.60 -15.80
C GLY A 659 22.28 10.12 -15.68
N GLN A 660 21.45 10.78 -14.86
CA GLN A 660 21.54 12.21 -14.61
C GLN A 660 22.50 12.54 -13.46
N SER A 661 23.29 13.60 -13.62
CA SER A 661 24.14 14.13 -12.53
C SER A 661 23.26 14.65 -11.39
N THR A 662 23.70 14.44 -10.14
CA THR A 662 23.04 14.98 -8.94
C THR A 662 22.78 16.47 -9.03
N PHE A 663 23.73 17.21 -9.62
CA PHE A 663 23.59 18.66 -9.84
C PHE A 663 22.49 18.99 -10.86
N MET A 664 22.33 18.20 -11.92
CA MET A 664 21.28 18.42 -12.91
C MET A 664 19.89 18.19 -12.32
N VAL A 665 19.72 17.12 -11.55
CA VAL A 665 18.47 16.83 -10.83
C VAL A 665 18.14 17.97 -9.87
N GLU A 666 19.12 18.46 -9.12
CA GLU A 666 18.97 19.60 -8.22
C GLU A 666 18.53 20.88 -8.95
N MET A 667 19.13 21.19 -10.09
CA MET A 667 18.74 22.36 -10.90
C MET A 667 17.34 22.20 -11.51
N GLN A 668 16.94 20.98 -11.90
CA GLN A 668 15.58 20.71 -12.36
C GLN A 668 14.54 20.89 -11.25
N GLU A 669 14.82 20.40 -10.04
CA GLU A 669 13.95 20.56 -8.86
C GLU A 669 13.83 22.04 -8.47
N ALA A 670 14.94 22.78 -8.47
CA ALA A 670 14.95 24.23 -8.23
C ALA A 670 14.15 24.98 -9.31
N ASN A 671 14.40 24.71 -10.59
CA ASN A 671 13.68 25.35 -11.70
C ASN A 671 12.17 25.09 -11.63
N ARG A 672 11.76 23.88 -11.25
CA ARG A 672 10.34 23.56 -11.04
C ARG A 672 9.73 24.42 -9.93
N ALA A 673 10.40 24.54 -8.79
CA ALA A 673 9.95 25.41 -7.71
C ALA A 673 9.85 26.88 -8.18
N LEU A 674 10.86 27.40 -8.87
CA LEU A 674 10.88 28.79 -9.34
C LEU A 674 9.83 29.10 -10.41
N SER A 675 9.49 28.13 -11.25
CA SER A 675 8.52 28.30 -12.34
C SER A 675 7.06 28.09 -11.92
N GLN A 676 6.81 27.34 -10.85
CA GLN A 676 5.45 26.94 -10.44
C GLN A 676 5.01 27.49 -9.08
N ALA A 677 5.95 27.90 -8.22
CA ALA A 677 5.60 28.46 -6.92
C ALA A 677 4.83 29.77 -7.05
N THR A 678 3.89 29.95 -6.13
CA THR A 678 3.14 31.20 -5.94
C THR A 678 3.58 31.85 -4.63
N ALA A 679 3.08 33.06 -4.34
CA ALA A 679 3.31 33.71 -3.05
C ALA A 679 2.79 32.87 -1.86
N ASN A 680 1.83 31.96 -2.09
CA ASN A 680 1.26 31.07 -1.07
C ASN A 680 1.97 29.72 -1.00
N SER A 681 3.06 29.52 -1.71
CA SER A 681 3.81 28.26 -1.69
C SER A 681 4.89 28.27 -0.59
N LEU A 682 5.25 27.08 -0.13
CA LEU A 682 6.38 26.84 0.76
C LEU A 682 7.54 26.22 -0.03
N ILE A 683 8.73 26.83 0.05
CA ILE A 683 9.94 26.34 -0.61
C ILE A 683 10.98 25.97 0.44
N LEU A 684 11.52 24.75 0.35
CA LEU A 684 12.58 24.25 1.22
C LEU A 684 13.78 23.86 0.36
N PHE A 685 14.85 24.63 0.46
CA PHE A 685 16.10 24.36 -0.25
C PHE A 685 17.21 24.05 0.74
N ASP A 686 17.83 22.87 0.61
CA ASP A 686 18.94 22.42 1.46
C ASP A 686 20.23 22.30 0.66
N GLU A 687 21.20 23.17 0.95
CA GLU A 687 22.55 23.16 0.39
C GLU A 687 22.62 23.21 -1.15
N ILE A 688 21.72 23.97 -1.78
CA ILE A 688 21.77 24.18 -3.24
C ILE A 688 23.10 24.80 -3.68
N GLY A 689 23.64 24.31 -4.79
CA GLY A 689 24.89 24.75 -5.43
C GLY A 689 26.09 23.87 -5.08
N ARG A 690 25.96 22.90 -4.18
CA ARG A 690 27.09 22.10 -3.66
C ARG A 690 27.72 21.15 -4.69
N GLY A 691 26.99 20.75 -5.71
CA GLY A 691 27.43 19.78 -6.73
C GLY A 691 28.36 20.31 -7.83
N THR A 692 28.79 21.57 -7.77
CA THR A 692 29.58 22.24 -8.81
C THR A 692 30.74 23.07 -8.21
N ALA A 693 31.48 23.81 -9.05
CA ALA A 693 32.53 24.73 -8.62
C ALA A 693 31.98 25.74 -7.61
N THR A 694 32.74 26.04 -6.55
CA THR A 694 32.27 26.83 -5.39
C THR A 694 31.65 28.16 -5.78
N TYR A 695 32.29 28.91 -6.70
CA TYR A 695 31.79 30.22 -7.14
C TYR A 695 30.55 30.10 -8.02
N ASP A 696 30.48 29.12 -8.92
CA ASP A 696 29.31 28.88 -9.76
C ASP A 696 28.09 28.49 -8.92
N GLY A 697 28.30 27.60 -7.93
CA GLY A 697 27.27 27.16 -7.00
C GLY A 697 26.75 28.31 -6.13
N MET A 698 27.65 29.14 -5.59
CA MET A 698 27.29 30.32 -4.80
C MET A 698 26.55 31.37 -5.64
N ALA A 699 27.01 31.65 -6.86
CA ALA A 699 26.36 32.61 -7.75
C ALA A 699 24.93 32.17 -8.12
N LEU A 700 24.75 30.87 -8.42
CA LEU A 700 23.42 30.31 -8.66
C LEU A 700 22.54 30.37 -7.42
N ALA A 701 23.04 29.98 -6.25
CA ALA A 701 22.29 30.06 -5.00
C ALA A 701 21.83 31.50 -4.70
N GLN A 702 22.72 32.49 -4.86
CA GLN A 702 22.37 33.90 -4.74
C GLN A 702 21.28 34.31 -5.73
N ALA A 703 21.46 34.00 -7.01
CA ALA A 703 20.49 34.35 -8.05
C ALA A 703 19.10 33.72 -7.79
N ILE A 704 19.07 32.49 -7.27
CA ILE A 704 17.84 31.80 -6.86
C ILE A 704 17.17 32.54 -5.70
N ILE A 705 17.92 32.90 -4.65
CA ILE A 705 17.40 33.67 -3.51
C ILE A 705 16.82 35.02 -3.98
N GLU A 706 17.56 35.74 -4.82
CA GLU A 706 17.12 37.02 -5.38
C GLU A 706 15.87 36.86 -6.25
N PHE A 707 15.78 35.81 -7.06
CA PHE A 707 14.61 35.55 -7.89
C PHE A 707 13.38 35.26 -7.04
N VAL A 708 13.51 34.41 -6.01
CA VAL A 708 12.42 34.14 -5.06
C VAL A 708 11.98 35.41 -4.35
N HIS A 709 12.94 36.23 -3.89
CA HIS A 709 12.66 37.50 -3.21
C HIS A 709 11.96 38.52 -4.13
N ASN A 710 12.42 38.68 -5.37
CA ASN A 710 12.00 39.77 -6.25
C ASN A 710 10.79 39.42 -7.12
N ARG A 711 10.50 38.13 -7.35
CA ARG A 711 9.47 37.68 -8.30
C ARG A 711 8.43 36.76 -7.68
N VAL A 712 8.84 35.76 -6.90
CA VAL A 712 7.95 34.69 -6.44
C VAL A 712 7.22 35.06 -5.14
N HIS A 713 7.95 35.63 -4.18
CA HIS A 713 7.47 36.01 -2.85
C HIS A 713 6.92 34.84 -2.01
N ALA A 714 7.28 33.60 -2.34
CA ALA A 714 6.95 32.39 -1.56
C ALA A 714 7.67 32.38 -0.20
N LYS A 715 7.05 31.74 0.81
CA LYS A 715 7.75 31.48 2.08
C LYS A 715 8.84 30.45 1.84
N THR A 716 10.08 30.81 2.14
CA THR A 716 11.25 30.02 1.78
C THR A 716 12.18 29.82 2.97
N LEU A 717 12.53 28.57 3.24
CA LEU A 717 13.64 28.22 4.12
C LEU A 717 14.80 27.77 3.22
N PHE A 718 15.88 28.54 3.25
CA PHE A 718 17.05 28.31 2.42
C PHE A 718 18.24 27.98 3.33
N SER A 719 18.62 26.70 3.40
CA SER A 719 19.81 26.25 4.11
C SER A 719 21.02 26.33 3.19
N THR A 720 22.09 27.01 3.64
CA THR A 720 23.31 27.19 2.85
C THR A 720 24.57 26.91 3.68
N HIS A 721 25.62 26.51 2.98
CA HIS A 721 26.99 26.44 3.50
C HIS A 721 27.85 27.63 3.07
N TYR A 722 27.35 28.48 2.17
CA TYR A 722 28.00 29.71 1.73
C TYR A 722 27.74 30.84 2.74
N HIS A 723 28.74 31.17 3.55
CA HIS A 723 28.65 32.21 4.57
C HIS A 723 28.54 33.62 3.94
N GLU A 724 29.09 33.79 2.75
CA GLU A 724 29.07 35.02 1.96
C GLU A 724 27.63 35.48 1.66
N LEU A 725 26.70 34.54 1.53
CA LEU A 725 25.28 34.85 1.26
C LEU A 725 24.56 35.49 2.45
N THR A 726 25.14 35.42 3.66
CA THR A 726 24.52 36.05 4.85
C THR A 726 24.45 37.58 4.74
N ALA A 727 25.33 38.19 3.94
CA ALA A 727 25.28 39.63 3.66
C ALA A 727 24.01 40.07 2.92
N LEU A 728 23.29 39.15 2.27
CA LEU A 728 22.06 39.45 1.52
C LEU A 728 20.93 40.01 2.39
N ASP A 729 20.92 39.77 3.70
CA ASP A 729 19.92 40.36 4.63
C ASP A 729 20.03 41.90 4.68
N GLN A 730 21.19 42.45 4.33
CA GLN A 730 21.39 43.90 4.26
C GLN A 730 20.78 44.52 3.00
N SER A 731 20.67 43.76 1.90
CA SER A 731 20.17 44.25 0.61
C SER A 731 18.74 43.80 0.31
N LEU A 732 18.36 42.60 0.72
CA LEU A 732 17.05 41.98 0.49
C LEU A 732 16.16 42.17 1.71
N LYS A 733 15.25 43.14 1.63
CA LYS A 733 14.40 43.57 2.76
C LYS A 733 13.59 42.44 3.40
N GLN A 734 13.19 41.44 2.61
CA GLN A 734 12.35 40.32 3.06
C GLN A 734 13.13 39.03 3.39
N LEU A 735 14.46 39.10 3.42
CA LEU A 735 15.31 38.00 3.85
C LEU A 735 15.75 38.26 5.30
N ARG A 736 15.84 37.21 6.13
CA ARG A 736 16.44 37.27 7.46
C ARG A 736 17.38 36.10 7.68
N ASN A 737 18.52 36.36 8.32
CA ASN A 737 19.42 35.30 8.75
C ASN A 737 18.94 34.62 10.03
N VAL A 738 19.05 33.29 10.04
CA VAL A 738 18.93 32.45 11.22
C VAL A 738 20.05 31.40 11.21
N HIS A 739 20.46 30.94 12.38
CA HIS A 739 21.48 29.90 12.48
C HIS A 739 21.19 28.92 13.60
N VAL A 740 21.83 27.75 13.54
CA VAL A 740 21.80 26.80 14.66
C VAL A 740 22.90 27.16 15.65
N GLY A 741 22.54 27.36 16.91
CA GLY A 741 23.49 27.60 17.99
C GLY A 741 24.39 26.39 18.26
N ALA A 742 25.68 26.66 18.44
CA ALA A 742 26.67 25.68 18.89
C ALA A 742 27.53 26.30 19.99
N VAL A 743 27.90 25.49 20.99
CA VAL A 743 28.74 25.94 22.10
C VAL A 743 29.94 25.01 22.21
N GLU A 744 31.11 25.61 22.35
CA GLU A 744 32.33 24.87 22.71
C GLU A 744 32.35 24.64 24.21
N ARG A 745 32.42 23.37 24.62
CA ARG A 745 32.56 22.98 26.03
C ARG A 745 33.74 22.03 26.15
N ASP A 746 34.71 22.39 26.97
CA ASP A 746 35.94 21.61 27.21
C ASP A 746 36.75 21.31 25.92
N GLY A 747 36.64 22.18 24.90
CA GLY A 747 37.29 22.01 23.60
C GLY A 747 36.55 21.09 22.62
N ASP A 748 35.36 20.61 22.98
CA ASP A 748 34.46 19.84 22.13
C ASP A 748 33.24 20.68 21.73
N LEU A 749 32.80 20.51 20.48
CA LEU A 749 31.64 21.23 19.95
C LEU A 749 30.35 20.52 20.34
N VAL A 750 29.47 21.20 21.07
CA VAL A 750 28.14 20.71 21.42
C VAL A 750 27.10 21.47 20.61
N PHE A 751 26.35 20.75 19.78
CA PHE A 751 25.22 21.32 19.05
C PHE A 751 24.04 21.51 20.00
N LEU A 752 23.54 22.74 20.11
CA LEU A 752 22.37 23.02 20.94
C LEU A 752 21.06 22.64 20.25
N HIS A 753 21.10 22.40 18.92
CA HIS A 753 19.92 22.16 18.08
C HIS A 753 18.84 23.25 18.18
N GLN A 754 19.22 24.44 18.67
CA GLN A 754 18.34 25.59 18.86
C GLN A 754 18.63 26.64 17.78
N MET A 755 17.59 27.10 17.11
CA MET A 755 17.63 28.16 16.11
C MET A 755 17.72 29.52 16.81
N GLN A 756 18.66 30.34 16.37
CA GLN A 756 18.90 31.69 16.86
C GLN A 756 18.87 32.71 15.71
N PRO A 757 18.44 33.95 15.97
CA PRO A 757 18.45 35.00 14.95
C PRO A 757 19.87 35.43 14.61
N GLY A 758 20.07 35.92 13.38
CA GLY A 758 21.37 36.36 12.87
C GLY A 758 22.15 35.24 12.18
N PRO A 759 23.25 35.58 11.49
CA PRO A 759 24.12 34.59 10.84
C PRO A 759 24.98 33.84 11.87
N ALA A 760 25.51 32.68 11.48
CA ALA A 760 26.50 31.98 12.29
C ALA A 760 27.84 32.73 12.32
N ASP A 761 28.46 32.83 13.50
CA ASP A 761 29.73 33.57 13.69
C ASP A 761 30.93 32.94 12.97
N LYS A 762 30.98 31.61 12.85
CA LYS A 762 32.10 30.85 12.25
C LYS A 762 31.66 29.54 11.60
N SER A 763 32.50 28.99 10.72
CA SER A 763 32.38 27.62 10.22
C SER A 763 33.07 26.62 11.16
N TYR A 764 32.35 25.59 11.59
CA TYR A 764 32.85 24.60 12.55
C TYR A 764 33.37 23.31 11.90
N GLY A 765 33.71 23.32 10.60
CA GLY A 765 34.09 22.12 9.85
C GLY A 765 35.24 21.32 10.48
N ILE A 766 36.30 22.01 10.94
CA ILE A 766 37.46 21.39 11.60
C ILE A 766 37.08 20.78 12.95
N HIS A 767 36.18 21.42 13.71
CA HIS A 767 35.68 20.92 14.98
C HIS A 767 34.82 19.66 14.80
N VAL A 768 34.03 19.57 13.73
CA VAL A 768 33.29 18.35 13.37
C VAL A 768 34.25 17.21 12.99
N ALA A 769 35.33 17.52 12.26
CA ALA A 769 36.37 16.54 11.95
C ALA A 769 37.08 16.02 13.22
N LYS A 770 37.28 16.87 14.22
CA LYS A 770 37.78 16.49 15.54
C LYS A 770 36.84 15.51 16.26
N LEU A 771 35.53 15.81 16.28
CA LEU A 771 34.49 14.92 16.84
C LEU A 771 34.43 13.56 16.12
N ALA A 772 34.70 13.53 14.82
CA ALA A 772 34.78 12.29 14.04
C ALA A 772 36.06 11.47 14.32
N GLY A 773 36.96 11.96 15.17
CA GLY A 773 38.20 11.27 15.56
C GLY A 773 39.36 11.44 14.58
N MET A 774 39.38 12.51 13.77
CA MET A 774 40.50 12.75 12.84
C MET A 774 41.81 13.06 13.58
N PRO A 775 42.99 12.69 13.02
CA PRO A 775 44.28 12.90 13.68
C PRO A 775 44.59 14.37 13.97
N ALA A 776 45.06 14.68 15.18
CA ALA A 776 45.38 16.05 15.60
C ALA A 776 46.30 16.80 14.63
N LYS A 777 47.38 16.16 14.16
CA LYS A 777 48.32 16.76 13.19
C LYS A 777 47.66 17.18 11.86
N LEU A 778 46.58 16.50 11.45
CA LEU A 778 45.82 16.86 10.26
C LEU A 778 44.96 18.09 10.53
N LEU A 779 44.32 18.15 11.70
CA LEU A 779 43.49 19.28 12.13
C LEU A 779 44.34 20.55 12.30
N ASP A 780 45.51 20.45 12.94
CA ASP A 780 46.46 21.56 13.08
C ASP A 780 46.86 22.12 11.71
N ARG A 781 47.06 21.25 10.72
CA ARG A 781 47.38 21.66 9.35
C ARG A 781 46.19 22.30 8.65
N ALA A 782 44.98 21.79 8.89
CA ALA A 782 43.75 22.34 8.31
C ALA A 782 43.47 23.76 8.83
N GLU A 783 43.73 24.03 10.11
CA GLU A 783 43.61 25.38 10.70
C GLU A 783 44.54 26.38 10.03
N VAL A 784 45.82 26.03 9.85
CA VAL A 784 46.78 26.89 9.16
C VAL A 784 46.34 27.19 7.71
N ILE A 785 45.74 26.22 7.02
CA ILE A 785 45.23 26.44 5.65
C ILE A 785 43.97 27.32 5.67
N LEU A 786 43.08 27.14 6.65
CA LEU A 786 41.87 27.94 6.80
C LEU A 786 42.20 29.41 7.02
N GLU A 787 43.13 29.71 7.95
CA GLU A 787 43.59 31.09 8.20
C GLU A 787 44.16 31.76 6.95
N GLN A 788 44.89 31.02 6.12
CA GLN A 788 45.43 31.53 4.84
C GLN A 788 44.30 31.86 3.84
N LEU A 789 43.27 31.02 3.77
CA LEU A 789 42.14 31.23 2.87
C LEU A 789 41.26 32.39 3.32
N GLU A 790 41.00 32.53 4.63
CA GLU A 790 40.23 33.65 5.20
C GLU A 790 40.93 34.99 4.97
N GLN A 791 42.26 35.06 5.17
CA GLN A 791 43.04 36.27 4.86
C GLN A 791 42.98 36.65 3.37
N THR A 792 42.91 35.66 2.48
CA THR A 792 42.82 35.91 1.03
C THR A 792 41.42 36.35 0.59
N ALA A 793 40.38 35.94 1.32
CA ALA A 793 38.99 36.31 1.06
C ALA A 793 38.65 37.74 1.52
N GLU A 794 39.27 38.23 2.61
CA GLU A 794 39.10 39.62 3.08
C GLU A 794 39.69 40.68 2.11
N ASP A 795 40.64 40.28 1.25
CA ASP A 795 41.33 41.16 0.29
C ASP A 795 40.61 41.31 -1.07
N GLN A 796 39.43 40.68 -1.27
CA GLN A 796 38.62 40.87 -2.49
C GLN A 796 37.43 41.83 -2.24
N PRO A 797 37.17 42.82 -3.12
CA PRO A 797 36.07 43.75 -2.91
C PRO A 797 34.73 43.02 -3.01
N ALA A 798 33.84 43.31 -2.05
CA ALA A 798 32.43 42.94 -2.10
C ALA A 798 31.82 43.29 -3.46
N VAL A 799 31.20 42.29 -4.11
CA VAL A 799 30.49 42.47 -5.37
C VAL A 799 29.37 43.47 -5.14
N ALA A 800 29.53 44.68 -5.68
CA ALA A 800 28.52 45.72 -5.61
C ALA A 800 27.28 45.30 -6.43
N PRO A 801 26.05 45.47 -5.91
CA PRO A 801 24.86 45.22 -6.70
C PRO A 801 24.73 46.30 -7.78
N GLU A 802 24.57 45.88 -9.04
CA GLU A 802 24.19 46.78 -10.13
C GLU A 802 22.81 47.38 -9.84
N THR A 803 22.80 48.68 -9.53
CA THR A 803 21.58 49.49 -9.57
C THR A 803 20.96 49.44 -10.96
N ALA A 804 19.71 48.98 -11.03
CA ALA A 804 18.88 48.98 -12.22
C ALA A 804 18.88 50.35 -12.91
N GLN A 805 19.55 50.44 -14.07
CA GLN A 805 19.36 51.51 -15.02
C GLN A 805 18.23 51.13 -15.98
N THR A 806 17.28 52.05 -16.05
CA THR A 806 16.12 52.12 -16.93
C THR A 806 16.40 51.73 -18.38
N ALA A 807 15.50 50.91 -18.91
CA ALA A 807 15.41 50.50 -20.30
C ALA A 807 15.43 51.70 -21.27
N ALA A 808 16.29 51.59 -22.30
CA ALA A 808 16.15 52.30 -23.56
C ALA A 808 16.47 51.33 -24.71
N GLU A 809 15.60 51.39 -25.72
CA GLU A 809 15.46 50.50 -26.86
C GLU A 809 16.70 50.38 -27.75
N ALA A 810 16.93 49.21 -28.32
CA ALA A 810 17.61 49.02 -29.60
C ALA A 810 17.19 47.69 -30.26
N PRO A 811 17.21 47.60 -31.60
CA PRO A 811 16.20 46.89 -32.38
C PRO A 811 16.59 45.48 -32.83
N THR A 812 15.54 44.71 -33.09
CA THR A 812 15.49 43.39 -33.72
C THR A 812 16.17 43.32 -35.09
N GLN A 813 17.02 42.31 -35.29
CA GLN A 813 17.28 41.68 -36.59
C GLN A 813 17.49 40.15 -36.44
N PRO A 814 17.18 39.36 -37.49
CA PRO A 814 16.76 37.97 -37.36
C PRO A 814 17.91 36.96 -37.43
N VAL A 815 17.74 35.84 -36.74
CA VAL A 815 18.64 34.69 -36.76
C VAL A 815 18.34 33.81 -37.99
N GLU A 816 19.29 33.70 -38.90
CA GLU A 816 19.31 32.68 -39.95
C GLU A 816 19.83 31.34 -39.39
N THR A 817 19.05 30.29 -39.60
CA THR A 817 19.42 28.88 -39.45
C THR A 817 20.38 28.43 -40.56
N PRO A 818 21.40 27.60 -40.26
CA PRO A 818 22.01 26.72 -41.25
C PRO A 818 21.55 25.26 -41.08
N THR A 819 21.02 24.71 -42.18
CA THR A 819 20.76 23.30 -42.46
C THR A 819 22.08 22.51 -42.63
N PRO A 820 22.09 21.17 -42.47
CA PRO A 820 23.30 20.38 -42.31
C PRO A 820 23.87 19.90 -43.64
N ALA A 821 25.20 19.85 -43.75
CA ALA A 821 25.91 19.21 -44.85
C ALA A 821 26.35 17.79 -44.45
N ALA A 822 26.01 16.83 -45.30
CA ALA A 822 26.45 15.45 -45.24
C ALA A 822 27.93 15.30 -45.60
N ALA A 823 28.61 14.33 -44.97
CA ALA A 823 29.85 13.76 -45.49
C ALA A 823 29.86 12.25 -45.25
N ASP A 824 30.24 11.56 -46.31
CA ASP A 824 30.14 10.13 -46.56
C ASP A 824 31.43 9.40 -46.13
N SER A 825 31.24 8.10 -45.87
CA SER A 825 32.16 6.95 -45.85
C SER A 825 33.70 7.11 -45.75
N GLY A 826 34.27 6.36 -44.78
CA GLY A 826 35.23 5.29 -45.10
C GLY A 826 36.69 5.46 -44.68
N SER A 827 37.15 4.66 -43.71
CA SER A 827 38.35 3.78 -43.85
C SER A 827 38.71 3.12 -42.52
N SER A 828 38.82 1.79 -42.57
CA SER A 828 39.30 0.89 -41.54
C SER A 828 40.79 1.08 -41.21
N ALA A 829 41.17 0.87 -39.95
CA ALA A 829 42.47 0.31 -39.61
C ALA A 829 42.34 -0.57 -38.35
N ALA A 830 42.64 -1.85 -38.55
CA ALA A 830 42.67 -2.91 -37.55
C ALA A 830 43.83 -2.74 -36.56
N THR A 831 43.60 -3.09 -35.29
CA THR A 831 44.67 -3.55 -34.39
C THR A 831 44.19 -4.78 -33.60
N ALA A 832 45.13 -5.69 -33.41
CA ALA A 832 44.98 -7.11 -33.11
C ALA A 832 44.54 -7.44 -31.66
N PRO A 833 44.05 -8.66 -31.40
CA PRO A 833 43.62 -9.10 -30.08
C PRO A 833 44.80 -9.53 -29.20
N VAL A 834 44.82 -9.07 -27.95
CA VAL A 834 45.75 -9.53 -26.91
C VAL A 834 45.04 -10.61 -26.07
N GLU A 835 45.69 -11.77 -25.94
CA GLU A 835 45.25 -12.91 -25.10
C GLU A 835 45.16 -12.55 -23.60
N PRO A 836 44.27 -13.20 -22.83
CA PRO A 836 44.14 -12.96 -21.40
C PRO A 836 45.23 -13.70 -20.61
N ALA A 837 46.05 -12.94 -19.88
CA ALA A 837 46.94 -13.47 -18.85
C ALA A 837 46.14 -13.87 -17.61
N LYS A 838 46.40 -15.09 -17.14
CA LYS A 838 45.92 -15.64 -15.85
C LYS A 838 46.31 -14.70 -14.71
N THR A 839 45.33 -14.25 -13.94
CA THR A 839 45.54 -13.54 -12.67
C THR A 839 45.00 -14.39 -11.54
N GLU A 840 45.91 -14.76 -10.65
CA GLU A 840 45.65 -15.39 -9.36
C GLU A 840 44.91 -14.39 -8.46
N THR A 841 43.82 -14.83 -7.85
CA THR A 841 43.06 -14.14 -6.79
C THR A 841 43.92 -13.93 -5.54
N PRO A 842 44.14 -12.69 -5.07
CA PRO A 842 44.46 -12.43 -3.67
C PRO A 842 43.16 -12.31 -2.87
N ALA A 843 43.16 -12.95 -1.70
CA ALA A 843 42.08 -12.90 -0.73
C ALA A 843 41.72 -11.45 -0.32
N ALA A 844 40.42 -11.18 -0.20
CA ALA A 844 39.89 -9.92 0.32
C ALA A 844 40.28 -9.74 1.80
N PRO A 845 40.63 -8.51 2.24
CA PRO A 845 40.77 -8.22 3.66
C PRO A 845 39.37 -8.13 4.29
N VAL A 846 39.19 -8.86 5.39
CA VAL A 846 38.03 -8.75 6.28
C VAL A 846 38.08 -7.36 6.93
N VAL A 847 37.19 -6.46 6.50
CA VAL A 847 36.95 -5.19 7.19
C VAL A 847 36.16 -5.51 8.46
N THR A 848 36.79 -5.27 9.59
CA THR A 848 36.17 -5.34 10.92
C THR A 848 35.47 -4.01 11.16
N ASP A 849 34.14 -4.02 11.21
CA ASP A 849 33.34 -2.89 11.68
C ASP A 849 33.61 -2.68 13.19
N GLN A 850 34.52 -1.76 13.51
CA GLN A 850 34.67 -1.23 14.87
C GLN A 850 33.74 -0.03 15.05
N GLN A 851 32.53 -0.31 15.52
CA GLN A 851 31.66 0.71 16.08
C GLN A 851 32.16 1.03 17.49
N LEU A 852 32.85 2.16 17.64
CA LEU A 852 33.26 2.73 18.93
C LEU A 852 32.02 3.03 19.78
N SER A 853 31.82 2.23 20.82
CA SER A 853 30.86 2.48 21.90
C SER A 853 31.56 3.28 23.01
N LEU A 854 31.28 4.58 23.06
CA LEU A 854 31.66 5.47 24.15
C LEU A 854 30.65 5.34 25.30
N PHE A 855 30.60 4.22 26.02
CA PHE A 855 30.07 4.09 27.39
C PHE A 855 30.47 2.70 27.93
N THR A 856 31.47 2.65 28.82
CA THR A 856 31.83 1.42 29.54
C THR A 856 30.92 1.23 30.75
N ASP A 857 30.27 0.08 30.79
CA ASP A 857 30.39 -0.89 31.89
C ASP A 857 30.09 -2.27 31.25
N GLU A 858 31.12 -2.93 30.72
CA GLU A 858 30.97 -4.32 30.27
C GLU A 858 30.72 -5.20 31.50
N PRO A 859 29.63 -5.97 31.56
CA PRO A 859 29.42 -6.89 32.66
C PRO A 859 30.49 -8.00 32.59
N GLU A 860 31.14 -8.30 33.73
CA GLU A 860 32.03 -9.47 33.84
C GLU A 860 31.25 -10.74 33.42
N LEU A 861 31.51 -11.22 32.20
CA LEU A 861 30.92 -12.44 31.68
C LEU A 861 31.43 -13.61 32.51
N ASN A 862 30.52 -14.38 33.10
CA ASN A 862 30.92 -15.60 33.78
C ASN A 862 31.49 -16.62 32.75
N PRO A 863 32.27 -17.63 33.19
CA PRO A 863 32.91 -18.58 32.28
C PRO A 863 31.92 -19.36 31.39
N ALA A 864 30.68 -19.54 31.84
CA ALA A 864 29.63 -20.20 31.06
C ALA A 864 29.10 -19.28 29.94
N GLN A 865 28.94 -17.99 30.21
CA GLN A 865 28.53 -16.96 29.24
C GLN A 865 29.59 -16.77 28.16
N ALA A 866 30.87 -16.64 28.54
CA ALA A 866 31.97 -16.51 27.58
C ALA A 866 32.05 -17.72 26.62
N LYS A 867 31.81 -18.94 27.15
CA LYS A 867 31.84 -20.17 26.35
C LYS A 867 30.65 -20.30 25.42
N VAL A 868 29.47 -19.81 25.80
CA VAL A 868 28.30 -19.77 24.90
C VAL A 868 28.51 -18.71 23.82
N LEU A 869 29.08 -17.55 24.16
CA LEU A 869 29.38 -16.48 23.21
C LEU A 869 30.32 -16.97 22.09
N SER A 870 31.38 -17.70 22.45
CA SER A 870 32.29 -18.32 21.46
C SER A 870 31.59 -19.38 20.61
N GLN A 871 30.65 -20.14 21.19
CA GLN A 871 29.91 -21.14 20.41
C GLN A 871 28.94 -20.52 19.41
N ILE A 872 28.45 -19.30 19.69
CA ILE A 872 27.59 -18.54 18.78
C ILE A 872 28.43 -17.96 17.63
N SER A 873 29.62 -17.40 17.92
CA SER A 873 30.50 -16.82 16.89
C SER A 873 30.97 -17.86 15.86
N ASP A 874 31.13 -19.11 16.30
CA ASP A 874 31.67 -20.18 15.46
C ASP A 874 30.58 -21.02 14.77
N LEU A 875 29.29 -20.71 14.96
CA LEU A 875 28.19 -21.52 14.45
C LEU A 875 27.80 -21.13 13.01
N ASN A 876 27.84 -22.10 12.09
CA ASN A 876 27.31 -21.92 10.73
C ASN A 876 25.81 -22.25 10.68
N LEU A 877 24.96 -21.25 10.92
CA LEU A 877 23.50 -21.37 10.90
C LEU A 877 22.94 -21.85 9.55
N MET A 878 23.58 -21.47 8.44
CA MET A 878 23.15 -21.84 7.08
C MET A 878 23.36 -23.32 6.75
N GLY A 879 24.19 -24.02 7.54
CA GLY A 879 24.48 -25.45 7.37
C GLY A 879 23.63 -26.38 8.24
N MET A 880 22.73 -25.86 9.07
CA MET A 880 21.99 -26.65 10.07
C MET A 880 20.51 -26.76 9.74
N THR A 881 19.90 -27.91 10.08
CA THR A 881 18.44 -28.06 10.00
C THR A 881 17.76 -27.30 11.13
N PRO A 882 16.50 -26.85 10.96
CA PRO A 882 15.78 -26.11 12.00
C PRO A 882 15.72 -26.81 13.36
N MET A 883 15.62 -28.16 13.36
CA MET A 883 15.61 -28.96 14.58
C MET A 883 16.99 -29.01 15.27
N ALA A 884 18.08 -28.98 14.50
CA ALA A 884 19.43 -28.90 15.04
C ALA A 884 19.70 -27.53 15.68
N VAL A 885 19.19 -26.45 15.08
CA VAL A 885 19.26 -25.09 15.64
C VAL A 885 18.51 -25.03 16.97
N MET A 886 17.26 -25.54 17.02
CA MET A 886 16.47 -25.57 18.26
C MET A 886 17.15 -26.37 19.38
N ASN A 887 17.73 -27.52 19.05
CA ASN A 887 18.48 -28.32 20.03
C ASN A 887 19.73 -27.60 20.53
N GLN A 888 20.44 -26.87 19.67
CA GLN A 888 21.63 -26.11 20.04
C GLN A 888 21.29 -24.93 20.95
N VAL A 889 20.20 -24.21 20.65
CA VAL A 889 19.67 -23.12 21.50
C VAL A 889 19.26 -23.65 22.87
N TYR A 890 18.57 -24.80 22.92
CA TYR A 890 18.20 -25.44 24.19
C TYR A 890 19.43 -25.82 25.04
N GLN A 891 20.51 -26.31 24.41
CA GLN A 891 21.76 -26.60 25.11
C GLN A 891 22.44 -25.33 25.67
N TRP A 892 22.43 -24.22 24.94
CA TRP A 892 22.94 -22.95 25.44
C TRP A 892 22.11 -22.42 26.60
N GLN A 893 20.78 -22.54 26.52
CA GLN A 893 19.88 -22.19 27.61
C GLN A 893 20.18 -23.00 28.88
N GLN A 894 20.42 -24.31 28.77
CA GLN A 894 20.82 -25.13 29.92
C GLN A 894 22.19 -24.76 30.49
N LYS A 895 23.15 -24.36 29.65
CA LYS A 895 24.48 -23.93 30.10
C LYS A 895 24.43 -22.58 30.82
N LEU A 896 23.60 -21.65 30.37
CA LEU A 896 23.39 -20.34 30.99
C LEU A 896 22.56 -20.42 32.27
N ALA A 897 21.70 -21.44 32.40
CA ALA A 897 20.87 -21.65 33.60
C ALA A 897 21.63 -22.26 34.80
N LYS A 898 22.83 -22.82 34.61
CA LYS A 898 23.70 -23.26 35.70
C LYS A 898 24.51 -22.07 36.21
N LYS A 899 24.07 -21.47 37.32
CA LYS A 899 24.77 -20.38 38.03
C LYS A 899 26.16 -20.80 38.49
#